data_AF-A0AAW1TE90-F1
#
_entry.id   AF-A0AAW1TE90-F1
#
_cell.length_a   1.000
_cell.length_b   1.000
_cell.length_c   1.000
_cell.angle_alpha   90.00
_cell.angle_beta   90.00
_cell.angle_gamma   90.00
#
_symmetry.space_group_name_H-M   'P 1'
#
loop_
_entity.id
_entity.type
_entity.pdbx_description
1 polymer ?
#
loop_
_entity_poly.entity_id
_entity_poly.type
_entity_poly.pdbx_seq_one_letter_code
_entity_poly.pdbx_strand_id
1 'polypeptide(L)'
;MFVPDAWNAMQRLRKYSKYVDTLEDAENAPNCTRCKDNRKILEHAWQVVATEYFDAHGGFSQLDWADQLLTTLQGASGLLHNRHETYQAARKMVASLGDKYSEFLAPDQFRRALRRPSPAELPYLAAQLTGVGFSITHQARDGGWLVDAVLAESPAEEAGVVAGERLERIDGFHTSLMDLGEVLGSLRGPAGSRVMVTLGSSQEPGSLHSLFLERRPLPQPPIKQAMLKMLDGRLVQYIRLHYFSSKATRQFTQAMQAGERQQVAGYVLDLRNNPGGVFEEAIYMASMLLEPECRITQTVRNADIIDNTFRVGHLNKSIFPQSPGMITQQPIVLLTNSGTASASEVLAGALHDHHRAVLLGSQTFGKGVVQYYYPMSDGSGLRLTVQKYLTPNQYDISQAGGLPADRSCTDFPHLAMSGGPMDACISAALQRIAQENPGTELKKITAGGDGVGLRTYDPGYVNTAACKSKISFIDGDKGILRYRGYPIEQLAEKSNFSEVAFLIMYGHLPSAEELASWDEALMRHSAIPKAVEDAVAALPHDAHFMGTVLTAINALSTCHPEQNPALAGQDVYKTKEMQDKQIVRLIGKIPAIAALAYHRASGRVYTPPNQRLGYAENFLYMLDANLQSSYRPNPKLARTIDILFILHAEHEMNCSTAAARHLASSGVDVYTAISGAIGALYGPLHGGANEAVLGMLQRIGHTDKIPAFIEGVKNRKEKLFGFGHRVYKSYDPRATIMKTVVDDVFEITGKDPLLDVAVELERIARSDDFFIKRKLYPNVDFYSGLVYRALGFPPQFFTVMFAIPRVTGYLAHWRESLTDPDVKIARPQQDYRGVWLRDYDSVPARKTTATKDDETLSSVSPSNAYKRRVSGVNWQ
;
A
#
# COMPACT_ATOMS: atom_id res chain seq x y z
N MET A 1 -8.13 35.18 37.91
CA MET A 1 -8.10 34.64 39.28
C MET A 1 -6.63 34.44 39.62
N PHE A 2 -6.01 35.38 40.34
CA PHE A 2 -4.59 35.26 40.67
C PHE A 2 -4.43 34.12 41.68
N VAL A 3 -3.69 33.07 41.28
CA VAL A 3 -3.38 31.91 42.12
C VAL A 3 -2.58 32.38 43.34
N PRO A 4 -2.80 31.83 44.55
CA PRO A 4 -2.03 32.14 45.76
C PRO A 4 -0.49 32.17 45.57
N ASP A 5 0.01 31.41 44.59
CA ASP A 5 1.43 31.36 44.22
C ASP A 5 1.96 32.67 43.63
N ALA A 6 1.16 33.43 42.88
CA ALA A 6 1.57 34.72 42.33
C ALA A 6 1.70 35.80 43.43
N TRP A 7 0.86 35.73 44.46
CA TRP A 7 0.93 36.63 45.63
C TRP A 7 2.16 36.32 46.49
N ASN A 8 2.44 35.04 46.73
CA ASN A 8 3.64 34.61 47.44
C ASN A 8 4.93 34.92 46.64
N ALA A 9 4.91 34.80 45.31
CA ALA A 9 6.01 35.21 44.43
C ALA A 9 6.30 36.71 44.54
N MET A 10 5.27 37.57 44.52
CA MET A 10 5.45 39.01 44.73
C MET A 10 5.99 39.35 46.13
N GLN A 11 5.55 38.65 47.18
CA GLN A 11 6.04 38.86 48.55
C GLN A 11 7.51 38.42 48.71
N ARG A 12 7.93 37.32 48.05
CA ARG A 12 9.34 36.88 48.02
C ARG A 12 10.20 37.78 47.12
N LEU A 13 9.70 38.28 45.99
CA LEU A 13 10.37 39.31 45.18
C LEU A 13 10.56 40.62 45.96
N ARG A 14 9.59 41.02 46.79
CA ARG A 14 9.76 42.13 47.75
C ARG A 14 10.77 41.83 48.84
N LYS A 15 10.83 40.58 49.32
CA LYS A 15 11.83 40.12 50.30
C LYS A 15 13.23 40.06 49.67
N TYR A 16 13.33 39.71 48.38
CA TYR A 16 14.54 39.74 47.57
C TYR A 16 15.00 41.17 47.30
N SER A 17 14.13 42.07 46.82
CA SER A 17 14.45 43.50 46.68
C SER A 17 14.97 44.07 48.00
N LYS A 18 14.27 43.82 49.12
CA LYS A 18 14.76 44.23 50.44
C LYS A 18 16.08 43.56 50.84
N TYR A 19 16.32 42.30 50.49
CA TYR A 19 17.57 41.59 50.81
C TYR A 19 18.75 42.10 49.96
N VAL A 20 18.50 42.37 48.68
CA VAL A 20 19.39 43.04 47.73
C VAL A 20 19.78 44.41 48.24
N ASP A 21 18.80 45.20 48.67
CA ASP A 21 19.00 46.52 49.28
C ASP A 21 19.81 46.39 50.58
N THR A 22 19.52 45.40 51.44
CA THR A 22 20.29 45.19 52.69
C THR A 22 21.71 44.65 52.48
N LEU A 23 22.01 44.02 51.33
CA LEU A 23 23.36 43.62 50.96
C LEU A 23 24.14 44.78 50.35
N GLU A 24 23.49 45.72 49.66
CA GLU A 24 24.08 47.03 49.33
C GLU A 24 24.41 47.82 50.61
N ASP A 25 23.55 47.75 51.64
CA ASP A 25 23.79 48.41 52.92
C ASP A 25 24.85 47.69 53.80
N ALA A 26 25.10 46.39 53.59
CA ALA A 26 26.16 45.63 54.27
C ALA A 26 27.56 45.81 53.63
N GLU A 27 27.66 46.46 52.46
CA GLU A 27 28.92 46.81 51.80
C GLU A 27 29.59 48.04 52.44
N ASN A 28 30.09 47.89 53.66
CA ASN A 28 31.20 48.71 54.15
C ASN A 28 32.57 48.18 53.65
N ALA A 29 32.66 47.86 52.34
CA ALA A 29 33.91 47.54 51.65
C ALA A 29 34.03 48.45 50.41
N PRO A 30 34.62 49.67 50.54
CA PRO A 30 34.49 50.75 49.55
C PRO A 30 35.17 50.58 48.18
N ASN A 31 35.57 49.38 47.72
CA ASN A 31 36.43 49.30 46.51
C ASN A 31 36.35 48.03 45.63
N CYS A 32 35.21 47.30 45.57
CA CYS A 32 35.07 46.18 44.62
C CYS A 32 34.06 46.44 43.48
N THR A 33 34.37 47.35 42.56
CA THR A 33 33.61 47.54 41.30
C THR A 33 33.40 46.21 40.56
N ARG A 34 34.41 45.34 40.59
CA ARG A 34 34.40 44.01 39.95
C ARG A 34 33.35 43.07 40.56
N CYS A 35 33.08 43.17 41.86
CA CYS A 35 32.08 42.36 42.55
C CYS A 35 30.66 42.73 42.10
N LYS A 36 30.40 44.05 41.93
CA LYS A 36 29.12 44.55 41.40
C LYS A 36 28.88 44.09 39.95
N ASP A 37 29.92 44.14 39.10
CA ASP A 37 29.82 43.68 37.72
C ASP A 37 29.64 42.15 37.61
N ASN A 38 30.29 41.38 38.49
CA ASN A 38 30.13 39.94 38.58
C ASN A 38 28.70 39.55 39.02
N ARG A 39 28.16 40.26 40.00
CA ARG A 39 26.78 40.07 40.49
C ARG A 39 25.74 40.35 39.41
N LYS A 40 25.90 41.45 38.65
CA LYS A 40 25.01 41.79 37.53
C LYS A 40 24.90 40.68 36.47
N ILE A 41 25.95 39.89 36.27
CA ILE A 41 25.90 38.75 35.33
C ILE A 41 25.02 37.63 35.87
N LEU A 42 25.11 37.31 37.17
CA LEU A 42 24.23 36.31 37.78
C LEU A 42 22.77 36.77 37.77
N GLU A 43 22.52 38.04 38.09
CA GLU A 43 21.16 38.61 38.08
C GLU A 43 20.58 38.63 36.67
N HIS A 44 21.37 39.03 35.66
CA HIS A 44 20.93 39.00 34.27
C HIS A 44 20.71 37.57 33.77
N ALA A 45 21.60 36.63 34.11
CA ALA A 45 21.42 35.22 33.77
C ALA A 45 20.17 34.63 34.40
N TRP A 46 19.91 34.95 35.68
CA TRP A 46 18.69 34.56 36.37
C TRP A 46 17.47 35.14 35.69
N GLN A 47 17.48 36.45 35.36
CA GLN A 47 16.36 37.14 34.73
C GLN A 47 16.02 36.51 33.38
N VAL A 48 17.03 36.28 32.55
CA VAL A 48 16.85 35.63 31.24
C VAL A 48 16.28 34.22 31.40
N VAL A 49 16.79 33.40 32.32
CA VAL A 49 16.21 32.07 32.56
C VAL A 49 14.78 32.16 33.08
N ALA A 50 14.50 33.04 34.04
CA ALA A 50 13.18 33.20 34.64
C ALA A 50 12.10 33.60 33.62
N THR A 51 12.50 34.33 32.57
CA THR A 51 11.58 34.82 31.53
C THR A 51 11.54 33.92 30.30
N GLU A 52 12.67 33.36 29.89
CA GLU A 52 12.81 32.71 28.58
C GLU A 52 12.86 31.19 28.62
N TYR A 53 13.27 30.57 29.73
CA TYR A 53 13.46 29.12 29.80
C TYR A 53 12.13 28.38 29.72
N PHE A 54 12.07 27.36 28.86
CA PHE A 54 10.93 26.47 28.75
C PHE A 54 11.01 25.34 29.78
N ASP A 55 10.09 25.34 30.75
CA ASP A 55 10.00 24.30 31.77
C ASP A 55 9.08 23.16 31.30
N ALA A 56 9.68 22.20 30.61
CA ALA A 56 8.98 21.08 29.99
C ALA A 56 8.22 20.17 30.98
N HIS A 57 8.62 20.14 32.25
CA HIS A 57 8.08 19.21 33.24
C HIS A 57 7.25 19.90 34.33
N GLY A 58 7.12 21.23 34.27
CA GLY A 58 6.45 22.02 35.31
C GLY A 58 7.09 21.86 36.70
N GLY A 59 8.30 21.30 36.74
CA GLY A 59 9.02 20.99 37.97
C GLY A 59 9.89 22.15 38.45
N PHE A 60 9.90 23.25 37.71
CA PHE A 60 10.79 24.38 37.93
C PHE A 60 10.02 25.70 37.86
N SER A 61 9.35 26.03 38.95
CA SER A 61 8.60 27.29 39.03
C SER A 61 9.56 28.49 39.16
N GLN A 62 9.10 29.68 38.76
CA GLN A 62 9.87 30.92 39.01
C GLN A 62 10.21 31.12 40.50
N LEU A 63 9.45 30.49 41.40
CA LEU A 63 9.69 30.49 42.85
C LEU A 63 10.93 29.66 43.21
N ASP A 64 11.05 28.44 42.68
CA ASP A 64 12.19 27.55 42.92
C ASP A 64 13.48 28.16 42.35
N TRP A 65 13.37 28.86 41.22
CA TRP A 65 14.51 29.54 40.61
C TRP A 65 15.05 30.72 41.42
N ALA A 66 14.15 31.50 42.04
CA ALA A 66 14.54 32.59 42.93
C ALA A 66 15.26 32.07 44.18
N ASP A 67 14.80 30.95 44.74
CA ASP A 67 15.44 30.30 45.89
C ASP A 67 16.83 29.72 45.50
N GLN A 68 17.00 29.23 44.28
CA GLN A 68 18.30 28.77 43.77
C GLN A 68 19.29 29.93 43.59
N LEU A 69 18.85 31.08 43.06
CA LEU A 69 19.67 32.29 42.99
C LEU A 69 20.06 32.74 44.40
N LEU A 70 19.11 32.79 45.34
CA LEU A 70 19.37 33.18 46.71
C LEU A 70 20.40 32.27 47.38
N THR A 71 20.25 30.95 47.22
CA THR A 71 21.20 29.94 47.73
C THR A 71 22.59 30.13 47.10
N THR A 72 22.65 30.38 45.79
CA THR A 72 23.91 30.63 45.07
C THR A 72 24.62 31.88 45.58
N LEU A 73 23.88 32.97 45.82
CA LEU A 73 24.41 34.22 46.35
C LEU A 73 24.84 34.10 47.83
N GLN A 74 24.08 33.36 48.65
CA GLN A 74 24.39 33.10 50.06
C GLN A 74 25.63 32.20 50.22
N GLY A 75 25.73 31.14 49.43
CA GLY A 75 26.89 30.24 49.42
C GLY A 75 28.18 30.91 48.92
N ALA A 76 28.06 31.98 48.12
CA ALA A 76 29.17 32.82 47.69
C ALA A 76 29.47 34.00 48.65
N SER A 77 28.85 34.03 49.83
CA SER A 77 28.98 35.12 50.83
C SER A 77 28.65 36.52 50.28
N GLY A 78 27.87 36.62 49.20
CA GLY A 78 27.50 37.88 48.54
C GLY A 78 28.61 38.55 47.72
N LEU A 79 29.85 38.04 47.71
CA LEU A 79 30.99 38.64 47.01
C LEU A 79 31.61 37.66 46.03
N LEU A 80 31.25 37.80 44.75
CA LEU A 80 31.96 37.17 43.65
C LEU A 80 33.22 37.99 43.34
N HIS A 81 34.31 37.69 44.03
CA HIS A 81 35.54 38.48 43.94
C HIS A 81 36.24 38.36 42.57
N ASN A 82 36.05 37.23 41.88
CA ASN A 82 36.62 37.02 40.56
C ASN A 82 35.62 36.42 39.55
N ARG A 83 35.98 36.56 38.26
CA ARG A 83 35.12 36.17 37.14
C ARG A 83 34.95 34.66 37.02
N HIS A 84 35.95 33.87 37.46
CA HIS A 84 35.91 32.42 37.41
C HIS A 84 34.84 31.86 38.37
N GLU A 85 34.81 32.34 39.61
CA GLU A 85 33.78 31.99 40.60
C GLU A 85 32.37 32.37 40.10
N THR A 86 32.24 33.53 39.47
CA THR A 86 30.98 34.00 38.87
C THR A 86 30.46 33.03 37.81
N TYR A 87 31.33 32.57 36.90
CA TYR A 87 30.94 31.62 35.85
C TYR A 87 30.63 30.24 36.41
N GLN A 88 31.35 29.80 37.45
CA GLN A 88 31.04 28.53 38.12
C GLN A 88 29.68 28.59 38.83
N ALA A 89 29.38 29.71 39.50
CA ALA A 89 28.08 29.95 40.11
C ALA A 89 26.97 29.96 39.05
N ALA A 90 27.16 30.67 37.92
CA ALA A 90 26.19 30.70 36.83
C ALA A 90 25.95 29.31 36.21
N ARG A 91 27.01 28.53 36.01
CA ARG A 91 26.90 27.15 35.50
C ARG A 91 26.15 26.24 36.48
N LYS A 92 26.45 26.30 37.78
CA LYS A 92 25.73 25.52 38.80
C LYS A 92 24.25 25.90 38.87
N MET A 93 23.96 27.20 38.74
CA MET A 93 22.60 27.71 38.69
C MET A 93 21.88 27.13 37.47
N VAL A 94 22.40 27.30 36.26
CA VAL A 94 21.77 26.76 35.03
C VAL A 94 21.68 25.23 35.05
N ALA A 95 22.65 24.52 35.62
CA ALA A 95 22.62 23.07 35.73
C ALA A 95 21.47 22.56 36.63
N SER A 96 20.98 23.36 37.58
CA SER A 96 19.85 22.95 38.43
C SER A 96 18.52 22.91 37.68
N LEU A 97 18.46 23.41 36.43
CA LEU A 97 17.28 23.27 35.57
C LEU A 97 17.03 21.81 35.18
N GLY A 98 18.03 20.94 35.28
CA GLY A 98 17.94 19.54 34.83
C GLY A 98 17.85 19.39 33.31
N ASP A 99 17.91 20.49 32.55
CA ASP A 99 17.90 20.49 31.09
C ASP A 99 19.31 20.36 30.52
N LYS A 100 19.59 19.21 29.92
CA LYS A 100 20.86 18.90 29.25
C LYS A 100 21.18 19.80 28.04
N TYR A 101 20.22 20.57 27.53
CA TYR A 101 20.42 21.49 26.41
C TYR A 101 20.67 22.94 26.84
N SER A 102 20.49 23.27 28.13
CA SER A 102 20.72 24.60 28.68
C SER A 102 22.07 24.72 29.39
N GLU A 103 22.86 25.76 29.09
CA GLU A 103 24.18 25.96 29.71
C GLU A 103 24.62 27.44 29.74
N PHE A 104 25.51 27.77 30.68
CA PHE A 104 26.22 29.06 30.71
C PHE A 104 27.59 28.95 30.04
N LEU A 105 27.83 29.85 29.08
CA LEU A 105 29.01 29.91 28.22
C LEU A 105 29.87 31.12 28.58
N ALA A 106 31.15 30.90 28.90
CA ALA A 106 32.13 31.96 29.07
C ALA A 106 32.37 32.73 27.75
N PRO A 107 32.95 33.94 27.74
CA PRO A 107 33.00 34.79 26.55
C PRO A 107 33.59 34.15 25.30
N ASP A 108 34.67 33.38 25.42
CA ASP A 108 35.24 32.66 24.27
C ASP A 108 34.36 31.51 23.80
N GLN A 109 33.69 30.81 24.73
CA GLN A 109 32.74 29.75 24.41
C GLN A 109 31.50 30.33 23.72
N PHE A 110 31.01 31.47 24.22
CA PHE A 110 29.83 32.16 23.70
C PHE A 110 30.10 32.82 22.34
N ARG A 111 31.26 33.46 22.16
CA ARG A 111 31.68 34.02 20.86
C ARG A 111 31.86 32.95 19.80
N ARG A 112 32.37 31.77 20.19
CA ARG A 112 32.43 30.59 19.31
C ARG A 112 31.03 30.04 18.99
N ALA A 113 30.09 30.12 19.93
CA ALA A 113 28.72 29.68 19.74
C ALA A 113 27.87 30.64 18.88
N LEU A 114 28.16 31.96 18.90
CA LEU A 114 27.38 32.99 18.20
C LEU A 114 27.83 33.34 16.77
N ARG A 115 29.06 33.03 16.36
CA ARG A 115 29.57 33.45 15.04
C ARG A 115 28.86 32.69 13.91
N ARG A 116 28.19 33.42 12.99
CA ARG A 116 27.89 32.91 11.64
C ARG A 116 29.22 32.76 10.88
N PRO A 117 29.49 31.61 10.23
CA PRO A 117 30.67 31.45 9.38
C PRO A 117 30.70 32.52 8.30
N SER A 118 31.82 33.19 8.11
CA SER A 118 32.10 33.82 6.82
C SER A 118 32.19 32.76 5.71
N PRO A 119 32.02 33.11 4.43
CA PRO A 119 32.17 32.16 3.32
C PRO A 119 33.53 31.46 3.27
N ALA A 120 34.58 32.08 3.82
CA ALA A 120 35.91 31.50 3.98
C ALA A 120 36.02 30.56 5.20
N GLU A 121 35.14 30.71 6.20
CA GLU A 121 35.01 29.84 7.37
C GLU A 121 33.94 28.76 7.19
N LEU A 122 33.16 28.74 6.10
CA LEU A 122 32.23 27.64 5.77
C LEU A 122 32.91 26.25 5.68
N PRO A 123 34.15 26.12 5.15
CA PRO A 123 34.94 24.88 5.28
C PRO A 123 35.30 24.56 6.74
N TYR A 124 35.38 25.57 7.60
CA TYR A 124 35.63 25.44 9.04
C TYR A 124 34.35 25.22 9.88
N LEU A 125 33.15 25.51 9.39
CA LEU A 125 31.91 25.06 10.03
C LEU A 125 31.46 23.66 9.60
N ALA A 126 31.97 23.17 8.47
CA ALA A 126 32.10 21.72 8.28
C ALA A 126 33.01 21.08 9.36
N ALA A 127 33.82 21.87 10.08
CA ALA A 127 34.59 21.45 11.24
C ALA A 127 33.77 21.37 12.56
N GLN A 128 32.45 21.64 12.58
CA GLN A 128 31.61 21.12 13.68
C GLN A 128 31.39 19.60 13.58
N LEU A 129 31.75 19.01 12.43
CA LEU A 129 32.07 17.60 12.26
C LEU A 129 33.60 17.39 12.26
N THR A 130 34.34 18.08 13.14
CA THR A 130 35.72 17.69 13.43
C THR A 130 35.68 16.48 14.34
N GLY A 131 36.09 15.34 13.80
CA GLY A 131 36.16 14.10 14.54
C GLY A 131 37.19 13.19 13.90
N VAL A 132 37.20 11.96 14.37
CA VAL A 132 38.18 10.96 13.90
C VAL A 132 37.69 10.15 12.70
N GLY A 133 36.38 10.13 12.43
CA GLY A 133 35.83 9.54 11.20
C GLY A 133 35.35 8.10 11.31
N PHE A 134 34.80 7.67 12.44
CA PHE A 134 34.04 6.41 12.53
C PHE A 134 32.79 6.57 13.42
N SER A 135 31.76 5.76 13.19
CA SER A 135 30.56 5.65 14.04
C SER A 135 30.72 4.55 15.08
N ILE A 136 29.98 4.68 16.19
CA ILE A 136 29.95 3.70 17.27
C ILE A 136 28.52 3.26 17.56
N THR A 137 28.36 2.01 17.98
CA THR A 137 27.09 1.44 18.44
C THR A 137 27.31 0.78 19.80
N HIS A 138 26.35 0.94 20.71
CA HIS A 138 26.39 0.33 22.05
C HIS A 138 25.98 -1.14 21.99
N GLN A 139 26.79 -2.06 22.53
CA GLN A 139 26.43 -3.47 22.66
C GLN A 139 25.78 -3.75 24.02
N ALA A 140 24.52 -4.15 23.99
CA ALA A 140 23.69 -4.35 25.20
C ALA A 140 24.09 -5.56 26.06
N ARG A 141 24.88 -6.52 25.55
CA ARG A 141 25.22 -7.76 26.28
C ARG A 141 26.43 -7.61 27.21
N ASP A 142 27.30 -6.65 26.95
CA ASP A 142 28.66 -6.59 27.52
C ASP A 142 29.16 -5.15 27.75
N GLY A 143 28.27 -4.15 27.62
CA GLY A 143 28.49 -2.76 28.06
C GLY A 143 29.61 -2.03 27.32
N GLY A 144 29.95 -2.46 26.11
CA GLY A 144 31.04 -1.90 25.30
C GLY A 144 30.55 -1.15 24.07
N TRP A 145 31.45 -0.33 23.52
CA TRP A 145 31.22 0.42 22.28
C TRP A 145 31.91 -0.29 21.12
N LEU A 146 31.19 -0.48 20.01
CA LEU A 146 31.72 -1.13 18.82
C LEU A 146 31.80 -0.13 17.67
N VAL A 147 32.89 -0.13 16.92
CA VAL A 147 33.05 0.66 15.70
C VAL A 147 32.10 0.08 14.65
N ASP A 148 31.05 0.82 14.33
CA ASP A 148 29.98 0.39 13.44
C ASP A 148 30.35 0.59 11.96
N ALA A 149 30.90 1.77 11.64
CA ALA A 149 31.38 2.07 10.30
C ALA A 149 32.54 3.07 10.34
N VAL A 150 33.49 2.91 9.43
CA VAL A 150 34.61 3.85 9.23
C VAL A 150 34.32 4.68 7.99
N LEU A 151 34.53 5.99 8.10
CA LEU A 151 34.29 6.94 7.03
C LEU A 151 35.48 6.95 6.06
N ALA A 152 35.20 6.84 4.77
CA ALA A 152 36.22 6.99 3.73
C ALA A 152 36.85 8.39 3.72
N GLU A 153 38.14 8.46 3.40
CA GLU A 153 38.97 9.67 3.41
C GLU A 153 38.97 10.37 4.79
N SER A 154 38.92 9.58 5.86
CA SER A 154 38.94 10.08 7.23
C SER A 154 40.22 9.68 7.99
N PRO A 155 40.56 10.38 9.09
CA PRO A 155 41.70 10.03 9.93
C PRO A 155 41.66 8.58 10.42
N ALA A 156 40.47 8.04 10.68
CA ALA A 156 40.28 6.67 11.12
C ALA A 156 40.59 5.64 10.04
N GLU A 157 40.18 5.89 8.79
CA GLU A 157 40.53 5.02 7.67
C GLU A 157 42.03 5.07 7.39
N GLU A 158 42.62 6.27 7.39
CA GLU A 158 44.07 6.46 7.19
C GLU A 158 44.91 5.77 8.26
N ALA A 159 44.41 5.70 9.50
CA ALA A 159 45.06 5.02 10.61
C ALA A 159 44.74 3.52 10.69
N GLY A 160 43.94 2.99 9.76
CA GLY A 160 43.66 1.55 9.63
C GLY A 160 42.60 1.00 10.60
N VAL A 161 41.71 1.84 11.13
CA VAL A 161 40.58 1.40 11.95
C VAL A 161 39.65 0.53 11.12
N VAL A 162 39.16 -0.58 11.69
CA VAL A 162 38.27 -1.52 11.00
C VAL A 162 36.89 -1.54 11.66
N ALA A 163 35.84 -1.60 10.84
CA ALA A 163 34.47 -1.80 11.35
C ALA A 163 34.35 -3.17 12.04
N GLY A 164 33.72 -3.20 13.20
CA GLY A 164 33.62 -4.40 14.06
C GLY A 164 34.56 -4.40 15.25
N GLU A 165 35.52 -3.48 15.33
CA GLU A 165 36.45 -3.40 16.47
C GLU A 165 35.80 -2.80 17.71
N ARG A 166 36.20 -3.26 18.89
CA ARG A 166 35.68 -2.76 20.16
C ARG A 166 36.50 -1.56 20.62
N LEU A 167 35.84 -0.44 20.85
CA LEU A 167 36.48 0.76 21.39
C LEU A 167 36.60 0.63 22.91
N GLU A 168 37.79 0.27 23.39
CA GLU A 168 38.05 -0.05 24.79
C GLU A 168 38.45 1.17 25.62
N ARG A 169 39.24 2.08 25.03
CA ARG A 169 39.69 3.30 25.70
C ARG A 169 39.77 4.51 24.77
N ILE A 170 39.55 5.70 25.35
CA ILE A 170 39.86 6.99 24.74
C ILE A 170 40.76 7.77 25.69
N ASP A 171 41.92 8.22 25.22
CA ASP A 171 42.95 8.92 26.00
C ASP A 171 43.29 8.22 27.34
N GLY A 172 43.25 6.87 27.33
CA GLY A 172 43.55 6.01 28.48
C GLY A 172 42.35 5.66 29.37
N PHE A 173 41.22 6.34 29.24
CA PHE A 173 40.01 6.09 30.03
C PHE A 173 39.16 4.97 29.43
N HIS A 174 38.65 4.07 30.26
CA HIS A 174 37.76 2.98 29.82
C HIS A 174 36.41 3.52 29.35
N THR A 175 36.01 3.13 28.14
CA THR A 175 34.75 3.58 27.52
C THR A 175 33.51 2.89 28.08
N SER A 176 33.65 1.74 28.77
CA SER A 176 32.54 1.03 29.43
C SER A 176 31.92 1.81 30.60
N LEU A 177 32.62 2.83 31.08
CA LEU A 177 32.15 3.74 32.13
C LEU A 177 31.63 5.06 31.57
N MET A 178 31.64 5.23 30.25
CA MET A 178 31.24 6.46 29.58
C MET A 178 29.87 6.30 28.91
N ASP A 179 29.03 7.33 28.99
CA ASP A 179 27.81 7.40 28.19
C ASP A 179 28.10 7.80 26.72
N LEU A 180 27.08 7.69 25.85
CA LEU A 180 27.23 8.02 24.42
C LEU A 180 27.75 9.45 24.20
N GLY A 181 27.30 10.39 25.02
CA GLY A 181 27.70 11.80 24.93
C GLY A 181 29.17 11.99 25.30
N GLU A 182 29.64 11.32 26.34
CA GLU A 182 31.03 11.34 26.80
C GLU A 182 31.99 10.70 25.80
N VAL A 183 31.62 9.56 25.22
CA VAL A 183 32.41 8.88 24.17
C VAL A 183 32.49 9.76 22.92
N LEU A 184 31.35 10.25 22.42
CA LEU A 184 31.32 11.12 21.23
C LEU A 184 32.01 12.47 21.48
N GLY A 185 31.92 13.00 22.70
CA GLY A 185 32.61 14.23 23.11
C GLY A 185 34.13 14.06 23.09
N SER A 186 34.62 12.90 23.54
CA SER A 186 36.07 12.60 23.60
C SER A 186 36.67 12.32 22.21
N LEU A 187 35.91 11.74 21.29
CA LEU A 187 36.32 11.55 19.89
C LEU A 187 36.26 12.84 19.06
N ARG A 188 35.66 13.90 19.59
CA ARG A 188 35.57 15.24 18.98
C ARG A 188 36.50 16.22 19.68
N GLY A 189 36.77 17.34 19.03
CA GLY A 189 37.72 18.33 19.55
C GLY A 189 38.18 19.30 18.46
N PRO A 190 39.04 20.28 18.81
CA PRO A 190 39.55 21.26 17.86
C PRO A 190 40.25 20.58 16.67
N ALA A 191 40.04 21.11 15.46
CA ALA A 191 40.72 20.63 14.26
C ALA A 191 42.25 20.71 14.42
N GLY A 192 42.95 19.63 14.04
CA GLY A 192 44.39 19.46 14.21
C GLY A 192 44.81 18.91 15.59
N SER A 193 43.90 18.77 16.56
CA SER A 193 44.19 18.05 17.81
C SER A 193 44.21 16.54 17.59
N ARG A 194 44.88 15.78 18.46
CA ARG A 194 44.91 14.31 18.40
C ARG A 194 44.15 13.68 19.57
N VAL A 195 43.64 12.49 19.36
CA VAL A 195 43.04 11.62 20.38
C VAL A 195 43.65 10.23 20.26
N MET A 196 43.97 9.61 21.38
CA MET A 196 44.41 8.22 21.40
C MET A 196 43.19 7.32 21.57
N VAL A 197 42.99 6.38 20.66
CA VAL A 197 41.98 5.33 20.82
C VAL A 197 42.67 3.98 21.00
N THR A 198 42.13 3.15 21.89
CA THR A 198 42.53 1.74 22.03
C THR A 198 41.40 0.86 21.52
N LEU A 199 41.69 0.06 20.50
CA LEU A 199 40.75 -0.82 19.82
C LEU A 199 41.11 -2.28 20.08
N GLY A 200 40.07 -3.10 20.29
CA GLY A 200 40.17 -4.56 20.42
C GLY A 200 39.67 -5.27 19.17
N SER A 201 40.43 -6.27 18.70
CA SER A 201 40.05 -7.09 17.55
C SER A 201 38.82 -7.94 17.87
N SER A 202 37.89 -8.04 16.91
CA SER A 202 36.75 -8.96 16.98
C SER A 202 37.12 -10.40 16.65
N GLN A 203 38.29 -10.64 16.01
CA GLN A 203 38.75 -11.97 15.62
C GLN A 203 39.71 -12.61 16.63
N GLU A 204 40.41 -11.81 17.43
CA GLU A 204 41.31 -12.27 18.51
C GLU A 204 41.00 -11.55 19.83
N PRO A 205 40.10 -12.12 20.68
CA PRO A 205 39.70 -11.50 21.93
C PRO A 205 40.90 -11.31 22.88
N GLY A 206 41.21 -10.06 23.23
CA GLY A 206 42.31 -9.67 24.12
C GLY A 206 43.49 -8.99 23.41
N SER A 207 43.56 -9.01 22.08
CA SER A 207 44.53 -8.23 21.31
C SER A 207 44.07 -6.76 21.23
N LEU A 208 44.85 -5.87 21.87
CA LEU A 208 44.60 -4.43 21.89
C LEU A 208 45.67 -3.70 21.09
N HIS A 209 45.26 -2.73 20.28
CA HIS A 209 46.18 -1.81 19.64
C HIS A 209 45.72 -0.36 19.84
N SER A 210 46.69 0.54 19.99
CA SER A 210 46.45 1.96 20.22
C SER A 210 46.96 2.78 19.05
N LEU A 211 46.17 3.74 18.62
CA LEU A 211 46.52 4.66 17.54
C LEU A 211 46.09 6.08 17.87
N PHE A 212 46.86 7.05 17.36
CA PHE A 212 46.53 8.46 17.46
C PHE A 212 45.75 8.88 16.22
N LEU A 213 44.55 9.40 16.43
CA LEU A 213 43.69 9.94 15.38
C LEU A 213 43.73 11.45 15.43
N GLU A 214 44.05 12.08 14.31
CA GLU A 214 43.92 13.52 14.16
C GLU A 214 42.44 13.88 14.00
N ARG A 215 41.96 14.86 14.74
CA ARG A 215 40.60 15.38 14.59
C ARG A 215 40.63 16.37 13.42
N ARG A 216 39.94 16.08 12.32
CA ARG A 216 39.83 16.99 11.17
C ARG A 216 38.38 17.09 10.66
N PRO A 217 38.02 18.14 9.91
CA PRO A 217 36.71 18.22 9.26
C PRO A 217 36.46 16.98 8.40
N LEU A 218 35.39 16.25 8.69
CA LEU A 218 35.05 15.04 7.92
C LEU A 218 34.41 15.43 6.57
N PRO A 219 34.87 14.87 5.44
CA PRO A 219 34.41 15.26 4.11
C PRO A 219 33.06 14.61 3.76
N GLN A 220 31.97 14.96 4.45
CA GLN A 220 30.62 14.54 4.06
C GLN A 220 29.86 15.63 3.31
N PRO A 221 29.47 15.41 2.03
CA PRO A 221 28.55 16.31 1.35
C PRO A 221 27.18 16.28 2.07
N PRO A 222 26.45 17.40 2.13
CA PRO A 222 25.19 17.47 2.86
C PRO A 222 24.12 16.51 2.32
N ILE A 223 24.18 16.21 1.02
CA ILE A 223 23.33 15.24 0.32
C ILE A 223 24.21 14.21 -0.39
N LYS A 224 23.89 12.92 -0.20
CA LYS A 224 24.32 11.84 -1.09
C LYS A 224 23.08 11.29 -1.79
N GLN A 225 23.15 11.07 -3.10
CA GLN A 225 22.01 10.59 -3.88
C GLN A 225 22.40 9.45 -4.81
N ALA A 226 21.44 8.58 -5.13
CA ALA A 226 21.61 7.49 -6.08
C ALA A 226 20.27 7.13 -6.73
N MET A 227 20.31 6.64 -7.97
CA MET A 227 19.15 6.01 -8.61
C MET A 227 19.19 4.51 -8.32
N LEU A 228 18.20 4.01 -7.60
CA LEU A 228 18.02 2.59 -7.32
C LEU A 228 17.07 1.98 -8.35
N LYS A 229 17.33 0.73 -8.74
CA LYS A 229 16.47 -0.01 -9.67
C LYS A 229 15.68 -1.07 -8.90
N MET A 230 14.37 -1.03 -9.05
CA MET A 230 13.46 -2.05 -8.51
C MET A 230 13.55 -3.35 -9.33
N LEU A 231 13.07 -4.47 -8.76
CA LEU A 231 13.01 -5.77 -9.44
C LEU A 231 12.20 -5.73 -10.74
N ASP A 232 11.19 -4.87 -10.81
CA ASP A 232 10.35 -4.67 -12.00
C ASP A 232 10.95 -3.68 -13.02
N GLY A 233 12.16 -3.19 -12.76
CA GLY A 233 12.92 -2.31 -13.63
C GLY A 233 12.67 -0.81 -13.45
N ARG A 234 11.70 -0.41 -12.62
CA ARG A 234 11.44 1.02 -12.31
C ARG A 234 12.58 1.63 -11.49
N LEU A 235 12.77 2.94 -11.65
CA LEU A 235 13.78 3.70 -10.90
C LEU A 235 13.16 4.31 -9.64
N VAL A 236 13.91 4.31 -8.55
CA VAL A 236 13.57 4.96 -7.27
C VAL A 236 14.73 5.88 -6.90
N GLN A 237 14.45 7.13 -6.56
CA GLN A 237 15.49 8.08 -6.15
C GLN A 237 15.79 7.90 -4.66
N TYR A 238 17.03 7.51 -4.34
CA TYR A 238 17.55 7.49 -2.98
C TYR A 238 18.26 8.81 -2.67
N ILE A 239 17.89 9.43 -1.55
CA ILE A 239 18.49 10.67 -1.06
C ILE A 239 18.83 10.50 0.41
N ARG A 240 20.12 10.54 0.74
CA ARG A 240 20.62 10.61 2.11
C ARG A 240 20.92 12.06 2.47
N LEU A 241 20.27 12.53 3.53
CA LEU A 241 20.48 13.85 4.10
C LEU A 241 21.34 13.71 5.35
N HIS A 242 22.54 14.26 5.34
CA HIS A 242 23.50 14.14 6.46
C HIS A 242 23.29 15.22 7.54
N TYR A 243 22.86 16.44 7.16
CA TYR A 243 22.56 17.54 8.08
C TYR A 243 21.75 18.65 7.38
N PHE A 244 21.01 19.45 8.15
CA PHE A 244 20.16 20.54 7.63
C PHE A 244 20.94 21.85 7.52
N SER A 245 21.11 22.34 6.29
CA SER A 245 21.73 23.63 5.97
C SER A 245 21.15 24.19 4.67
N SER A 246 21.32 25.49 4.40
CA SER A 246 20.85 26.09 3.15
C SER A 246 21.49 25.46 1.90
N LYS A 247 22.71 24.92 2.02
CA LYS A 247 23.35 24.14 0.93
C LYS A 247 22.64 22.80 0.74
N ALA A 248 22.28 22.11 1.83
CA ALA A 248 21.54 20.86 1.80
C ALA A 248 20.16 21.05 1.15
N THR A 249 19.42 22.10 1.53
CA THR A 249 18.09 22.42 0.96
C THR A 249 18.13 22.65 -0.54
N ARG A 250 19.13 23.41 -1.04
CA ARG A 250 19.31 23.59 -2.48
C ARG A 250 19.61 22.28 -3.20
N GLN A 251 20.52 21.46 -2.67
CA GLN A 251 20.87 20.17 -3.27
C GLN A 251 19.71 19.17 -3.21
N PHE A 252 18.94 19.15 -2.12
CA PHE A 252 17.73 18.35 -1.96
C PHE A 252 16.68 18.74 -3.00
N THR A 253 16.42 20.04 -3.17
CA THR A 253 15.50 20.56 -4.19
C THR A 253 15.90 20.11 -5.59
N GLN A 254 17.19 20.22 -5.93
CA GLN A 254 17.73 19.77 -7.21
C GLN A 254 17.60 18.25 -7.41
N ALA A 255 17.84 17.46 -6.35
CA ALA A 255 17.70 16.01 -6.36
C ALA A 255 16.25 15.58 -6.60
N MET A 256 15.29 16.19 -5.91
CA MET A 256 13.85 15.93 -6.09
C MET A 256 13.41 16.30 -7.51
N GLN A 257 13.78 17.49 -8.01
CA GLN A 257 13.47 17.90 -9.38
C GLN A 257 14.11 16.98 -10.44
N ALA A 258 15.30 16.43 -10.16
CA ALA A 258 15.93 15.45 -11.05
C ALA A 258 15.17 14.11 -11.06
N GLY A 259 14.70 13.65 -9.90
CA GLY A 259 13.84 12.46 -9.78
C GLY A 259 12.55 12.61 -10.58
N GLU A 260 11.85 13.74 -10.46
CA GLU A 260 10.62 14.02 -11.21
C GLU A 260 10.87 14.03 -12.73
N ARG A 261 11.97 14.66 -13.19
CA ARG A 261 12.35 14.63 -14.61
C ARG A 261 12.64 13.22 -15.12
N GLN A 262 13.12 12.33 -14.25
CA GLN A 262 13.39 10.93 -14.58
C GLN A 262 12.20 10.00 -14.32
N GLN A 263 11.05 10.53 -13.91
CA GLN A 263 9.81 9.78 -13.65
C GLN A 263 10.02 8.60 -12.70
N VAL A 264 10.73 8.85 -11.60
CA VAL A 264 10.96 7.81 -10.58
C VAL A 264 9.64 7.33 -9.97
N ALA A 265 9.59 6.05 -9.61
CA ALA A 265 8.44 5.41 -9.00
C ALA A 265 8.25 5.77 -7.51
N GLY A 266 9.22 6.46 -6.90
CA GLY A 266 9.19 6.84 -5.50
C GLY A 266 10.53 7.38 -5.01
N TYR A 267 10.56 7.80 -3.75
CA TYR A 267 11.73 8.33 -3.07
C TYR A 267 12.01 7.59 -1.77
N VAL A 268 13.29 7.30 -1.53
CA VAL A 268 13.78 6.85 -0.22
C VAL A 268 14.60 7.98 0.39
N LEU A 269 14.09 8.57 1.46
CA LEU A 269 14.73 9.64 2.21
C LEU A 269 15.41 9.08 3.45
N ASP A 270 16.74 9.01 3.43
CA ASP A 270 17.53 8.42 4.52
C ASP A 270 18.00 9.51 5.51
N LEU A 271 17.39 9.52 6.69
CA LEU A 271 17.70 10.41 7.80
C LEU A 271 18.51 9.71 8.91
N ARG A 272 18.94 8.45 8.70
CA ARG A 272 19.68 7.71 9.71
C ARG A 272 21.00 8.41 10.03
N ASN A 273 21.26 8.55 11.32
CA ASN A 273 22.40 9.29 11.87
C ASN A 273 22.43 10.78 11.49
N ASN A 274 21.29 11.38 11.16
CA ASN A 274 21.19 12.82 10.92
C ASN A 274 20.83 13.58 12.21
N PRO A 275 21.78 14.33 12.81
CA PRO A 275 21.57 15.03 14.08
C PRO A 275 20.69 16.28 13.96
N GLY A 276 20.24 16.63 12.75
CA GLY A 276 19.45 17.81 12.45
C GLY A 276 20.31 18.94 11.87
N GLY A 277 20.03 20.17 12.29
CA GLY A 277 20.67 21.39 11.78
C GLY A 277 19.73 22.58 11.91
N VAL A 278 19.71 23.45 10.91
CA VAL A 278 18.87 24.66 10.92
C VAL A 278 17.39 24.28 10.85
N PHE A 279 16.59 24.75 11.82
CA PHE A 279 15.18 24.41 11.98
C PHE A 279 14.32 24.86 10.78
N GLU A 280 14.56 26.07 10.29
CA GLU A 280 13.84 26.65 9.15
C GLU A 280 14.06 25.84 7.86
N GLU A 281 15.23 25.21 7.70
CA GLU A 281 15.53 24.39 6.53
C GLU A 281 14.68 23.10 6.52
N ALA A 282 14.36 22.54 7.69
CA ALA A 282 13.42 21.41 7.79
C ALA A 282 11.99 21.82 7.45
N ILE A 283 11.55 23.00 7.90
CA ILE A 283 10.24 23.55 7.52
C ILE A 283 10.18 23.75 6.01
N TYR A 284 11.24 24.29 5.41
CA TYR A 284 11.31 24.52 3.98
C TYR A 284 11.25 23.19 3.20
N MET A 285 12.03 22.19 3.61
CA MET A 285 11.98 20.84 3.03
C MET A 285 10.60 20.19 3.15
N ALA A 286 9.97 20.26 4.32
CA ALA A 286 8.61 19.74 4.52
C ALA A 286 7.59 20.44 3.61
N SER A 287 7.72 21.76 3.43
CA SER A 287 6.82 22.53 2.55
C SER A 287 6.90 22.14 1.07
N MET A 288 8.02 21.53 0.64
CA MET A 288 8.20 21.01 -0.72
C MET A 288 7.61 19.62 -0.92
N LEU A 289 7.19 18.94 0.15
CA LEU A 289 6.75 17.55 0.12
C LEU A 289 5.31 17.35 0.58
N LEU A 290 4.69 18.40 1.13
CA LEU A 290 3.33 18.40 1.67
C LEU A 290 2.38 19.27 0.83
N GLU A 291 1.10 18.92 0.86
CA GLU A 291 0.05 19.68 0.19
C GLU A 291 -0.14 21.09 0.81
N PRO A 292 -0.71 22.05 0.05
CA PRO A 292 -1.09 23.35 0.60
C PRO A 292 -1.95 23.22 1.87
N GLU A 293 -1.84 24.16 2.80
CA GLU A 293 -2.56 24.20 4.08
C GLU A 293 -2.14 23.15 5.14
N CYS A 294 -1.37 22.13 4.77
CA CYS A 294 -0.83 21.16 5.73
C CYS A 294 0.00 21.88 6.81
N ARG A 295 -0.25 21.54 8.07
CA ARG A 295 0.58 21.97 9.20
C ARG A 295 1.90 21.21 9.16
N ILE A 296 3.03 21.88 9.25
CA ILE A 296 4.35 21.26 9.30
C ILE A 296 4.73 20.95 10.75
N THR A 297 4.68 21.96 11.60
CA THR A 297 4.99 21.84 13.03
C THR A 297 4.42 23.06 13.77
N GLN A 298 4.37 22.97 15.09
CA GLN A 298 3.93 24.05 15.96
C GLN A 298 4.94 24.24 17.09
N THR A 299 5.36 25.48 17.36
CA THR A 299 6.22 25.78 18.52
C THR A 299 5.38 26.21 19.71
N VAL A 300 5.76 25.75 20.89
CA VAL A 300 5.03 25.97 22.14
C VAL A 300 6.00 26.50 23.20
N ARG A 301 5.59 27.58 23.87
CA ARG A 301 6.26 28.19 25.04
C ARG A 301 5.59 27.72 26.33
N ASN A 302 6.08 28.21 27.47
CA ASN A 302 5.51 27.94 28.79
C ASN A 302 4.00 28.19 28.85
N ALA A 303 3.32 27.44 29.74
CA ALA A 303 1.86 27.40 29.89
C ALA A 303 1.10 26.89 28.65
N ASP A 304 1.76 26.05 27.84
CA ASP A 304 1.24 25.47 26.60
C ASP A 304 0.73 26.52 25.59
N ILE A 305 1.30 27.72 25.64
CA ILE A 305 0.97 28.80 24.72
C ILE A 305 1.63 28.51 23.37
N ILE A 306 0.80 28.42 22.34
CA ILE A 306 1.23 28.27 20.95
C ILE A 306 1.94 29.56 20.53
N ASP A 307 3.25 29.47 20.26
CA ASP A 307 4.06 30.60 19.79
C ASP A 307 3.90 30.79 18.28
N ASN A 308 4.06 29.71 17.51
CA ASN A 308 3.90 29.76 16.07
C ASN A 308 3.36 28.44 15.51
N THR A 309 2.59 28.53 14.42
CA THR A 309 2.12 27.37 13.65
C THR A 309 2.62 27.49 12.23
N PHE A 310 3.51 26.59 11.81
CA PHE A 310 4.04 26.57 10.45
C PHE A 310 3.10 25.76 9.57
N ARG A 311 2.54 26.39 8.52
CA ARG A 311 1.67 25.75 7.52
C ARG A 311 2.17 26.02 6.12
N VAL A 312 2.06 25.02 5.25
CA VAL A 312 2.31 25.19 3.81
C VAL A 312 1.37 26.28 3.26
N GLY A 313 1.90 27.24 2.51
CA GLY A 313 1.14 28.37 1.97
C GLY A 313 1.04 29.60 2.91
N HIS A 314 1.19 29.42 4.23
CA HIS A 314 1.12 30.50 5.23
C HIS A 314 2.43 30.72 5.99
N LEU A 315 3.55 30.31 5.39
CA LEU A 315 4.87 30.56 5.95
C LEU A 315 5.19 32.06 5.91
N ASN A 316 5.81 32.57 6.98
CA ASN A 316 6.17 33.98 7.09
C ASN A 316 7.13 34.35 5.94
N LYS A 317 6.68 35.23 5.03
CA LYS A 317 7.42 35.63 3.83
C LYS A 317 8.75 36.33 4.12
N SER A 318 8.93 36.91 5.32
CA SER A 318 10.23 37.50 5.71
C SER A 318 11.28 36.43 6.04
N ILE A 319 10.84 35.23 6.41
CA ILE A 319 11.69 34.09 6.75
C ILE A 319 11.80 33.12 5.55
N PHE A 320 10.71 32.96 4.80
CA PHE A 320 10.57 32.00 3.70
C PHE A 320 10.15 32.71 2.39
N PRO A 321 11.09 33.41 1.71
CA PRO A 321 10.75 34.26 0.56
C PRO A 321 10.33 33.50 -0.71
N GLN A 322 10.59 32.19 -0.83
CA GLN A 322 10.32 31.40 -2.04
C GLN A 322 9.81 29.97 -1.76
N SER A 323 8.68 29.78 -1.05
CA SER A 323 8.13 28.42 -0.88
C SER A 323 7.76 27.80 -2.25
N PRO A 324 8.37 26.68 -2.68
CA PRO A 324 8.22 26.17 -4.06
C PRO A 324 6.88 25.51 -4.38
N GLY A 325 6.01 25.32 -3.37
CA GLY A 325 4.91 24.37 -3.47
C GLY A 325 5.40 22.93 -3.50
N MET A 326 4.46 21.98 -3.52
CA MET A 326 4.78 20.55 -3.49
C MET A 326 5.48 20.11 -4.79
N ILE A 327 6.63 19.45 -4.67
CA ILE A 327 7.48 19.03 -5.79
C ILE A 327 7.06 17.66 -6.34
N THR A 328 6.54 16.75 -5.50
CA THR A 328 6.23 15.38 -5.92
C THR A 328 5.00 14.78 -5.26
N GLN A 329 4.27 13.99 -6.03
CA GLN A 329 3.16 13.14 -5.58
C GLN A 329 3.56 11.67 -5.44
N GLN A 330 4.81 11.30 -5.77
CA GLN A 330 5.25 9.91 -5.71
C GLN A 330 5.38 9.40 -4.26
N PRO A 331 5.27 8.09 -4.02
CA PRO A 331 5.52 7.50 -2.71
C PRO A 331 6.85 7.94 -2.08
N ILE A 332 6.86 8.21 -0.77
CA ILE A 332 8.06 8.55 -0.01
C ILE A 332 8.18 7.59 1.18
N VAL A 333 9.37 7.01 1.37
CA VAL A 333 9.72 6.25 2.57
C VAL A 333 10.86 6.96 3.29
N LEU A 334 10.72 7.16 4.60
CA LEU A 334 11.76 7.73 5.45
C LEU A 334 12.49 6.62 6.22
N LEU A 335 13.82 6.66 6.21
CA LEU A 335 14.63 5.78 7.05
C LEU A 335 15.10 6.55 8.29
N THR A 336 14.84 6.02 9.48
CA THR A 336 15.16 6.65 10.76
C THR A 336 15.88 5.70 11.72
N ASN A 337 16.61 6.27 12.67
CA ASN A 337 17.20 5.56 13.80
C ASN A 337 17.46 6.50 14.99
N SER A 338 18.08 5.99 16.06
CA SER A 338 18.41 6.76 17.27
C SER A 338 19.34 7.95 17.06
N GLY A 339 20.01 8.06 15.91
CA GLY A 339 20.80 9.23 15.52
C GLY A 339 20.01 10.29 14.73
N THR A 340 18.72 10.06 14.46
CA THR A 340 17.81 11.00 13.80
C THR A 340 17.31 12.00 14.84
N ALA A 341 17.72 13.27 14.79
CA ALA A 341 17.42 14.24 15.86
C ALA A 341 17.05 15.64 15.35
N SER A 342 16.41 16.44 16.19
CA SER A 342 16.21 17.88 15.99
C SER A 342 15.41 18.19 14.71
N ALA A 343 15.96 19.01 13.80
CA ALA A 343 15.36 19.34 12.51
C ALA A 343 14.96 18.10 11.68
N SER A 344 15.67 16.98 11.81
CA SER A 344 15.30 15.70 11.19
C SER A 344 13.95 15.18 11.69
N GLU A 345 13.68 15.34 12.98
CA GLU A 345 12.43 14.90 13.62
C GLU A 345 11.26 15.80 13.25
N VAL A 346 11.53 17.08 12.98
CA VAL A 346 10.52 18.01 12.44
C VAL A 346 10.09 17.57 11.04
N LEU A 347 11.04 17.28 10.15
CA LEU A 347 10.73 16.79 8.81
C LEU A 347 10.02 15.43 8.87
N ALA A 348 10.54 14.49 9.68
CA ALA A 348 9.95 13.17 9.83
C ALA A 348 8.52 13.22 10.39
N GLY A 349 8.30 13.97 11.47
CA GLY A 349 6.97 14.14 12.08
C GLY A 349 5.99 14.83 11.15
N ALA A 350 6.42 15.84 10.40
CA ALA A 350 5.57 16.53 9.42
C ALA A 350 5.10 15.57 8.31
N LEU A 351 5.99 14.75 7.76
CA LEU A 351 5.62 13.81 6.70
C LEU A 351 4.82 12.60 7.22
N HIS A 352 5.19 12.10 8.40
CA HIS A 352 4.51 10.97 9.04
C HIS A 352 3.05 11.29 9.37
N ASP A 353 2.80 12.41 10.04
CA ASP A 353 1.47 12.73 10.56
C ASP A 353 0.46 13.07 9.47
N HIS A 354 0.93 13.54 8.31
CA HIS A 354 0.11 13.72 7.11
C HIS A 354 0.00 12.47 6.25
N HIS A 355 0.50 11.32 6.73
CA HIS A 355 0.58 10.08 5.98
C HIS A 355 1.29 10.22 4.62
N ARG A 356 2.19 11.21 4.52
CA ARG A 356 2.95 11.49 3.31
C ARG A 356 4.12 10.52 3.14
N ALA A 357 4.64 10.02 4.25
CA ALA A 357 5.71 9.02 4.26
C ALA A 357 5.58 8.03 5.41
N VAL A 358 6.06 6.81 5.18
CA VAL A 358 6.20 5.75 6.19
C VAL A 358 7.60 5.83 6.80
N LEU A 359 7.70 5.68 8.12
CA LEU A 359 8.96 5.66 8.87
C LEU A 359 9.42 4.22 9.06
N LEU A 360 10.55 3.85 8.45
CA LEU A 360 11.17 2.53 8.60
C LEU A 360 12.48 2.65 9.38
N GLY A 361 12.72 1.72 10.31
CA GLY A 361 13.94 1.66 11.09
C GLY A 361 13.68 1.58 12.58
N SER A 362 14.30 2.46 13.36
CA SER A 362 14.11 2.55 14.80
C SER A 362 13.70 3.94 15.24
N GLN A 363 13.28 4.03 16.51
CA GLN A 363 12.85 5.26 17.16
C GLN A 363 13.93 6.36 17.04
N THR A 364 13.48 7.60 16.78
CA THR A 364 14.36 8.78 16.69
C THR A 364 14.91 9.18 18.06
N PHE A 365 15.80 10.18 18.10
CA PHE A 365 16.55 10.56 19.31
C PHE A 365 15.69 11.17 20.42
N GLY A 366 14.65 11.93 20.07
CA GLY A 366 13.78 12.61 21.03
C GLY A 366 14.28 13.98 21.48
N LYS A 367 14.87 14.80 20.59
CA LYS A 367 15.33 16.14 21.02
C LYS A 367 14.14 17.05 21.32
N GLY A 368 13.23 17.22 20.37
CA GLY A 368 11.94 17.94 20.52
C GLY A 368 11.96 19.41 20.98
N VAL A 369 13.13 20.01 21.22
CA VAL A 369 13.27 21.36 21.81
C VAL A 369 14.20 22.31 21.03
N VAL A 370 13.93 23.62 21.13
CA VAL A 370 14.66 24.72 20.49
C VAL A 370 15.53 25.47 21.50
N GLN A 371 16.78 25.78 21.13
CA GLN A 371 17.69 26.55 21.97
C GLN A 371 18.01 27.92 21.39
N TYR A 372 17.96 28.98 22.21
CA TYR A 372 18.42 30.33 21.87
C TYR A 372 19.65 30.74 22.67
N TYR A 373 20.41 31.68 22.12
CA TYR A 373 21.61 32.24 22.71
C TYR A 373 21.34 33.66 23.20
N TYR A 374 21.55 33.90 24.50
CA TYR A 374 21.30 35.19 25.14
C TYR A 374 22.62 35.82 25.59
N PRO A 375 23.03 36.96 24.99
CA PRO A 375 24.28 37.62 25.33
C PRO A 375 24.24 38.29 26.69
N MET A 376 25.36 38.27 27.40
CA MET A 376 25.59 38.97 28.67
C MET A 376 26.49 40.19 28.45
N SER A 377 26.50 41.09 29.44
CA SER A 377 27.20 42.37 29.39
C SER A 377 28.72 42.26 29.33
N ASP A 378 29.31 41.14 29.75
CA ASP A 378 30.76 40.88 29.71
C ASP A 378 31.19 40.05 28.48
N GLY A 379 30.27 39.80 27.55
CA GLY A 379 30.50 38.98 26.37
C GLY A 379 30.35 37.47 26.60
N SER A 380 30.01 37.02 27.81
CA SER A 380 29.52 35.66 28.08
C SER A 380 28.08 35.51 27.58
N GLY A 381 27.49 34.32 27.72
CA GLY A 381 26.08 34.16 27.39
C GLY A 381 25.46 32.84 27.83
N LEU A 382 24.15 32.74 27.68
CA LEU A 382 23.38 31.54 27.97
C LEU A 382 22.95 30.87 26.68
N ARG A 383 23.04 29.54 26.61
CA ARG A 383 22.25 28.72 25.68
C ARG A 383 21.08 28.18 26.48
N LEU A 384 19.85 28.50 26.11
CA LEU A 384 18.65 28.06 26.84
C LEU A 384 17.67 27.37 25.93
N THR A 385 17.06 26.31 26.42
CA THR A 385 15.83 25.75 25.84
C THR A 385 14.68 26.71 26.10
N VAL A 386 14.07 27.20 25.03
CA VAL A 386 13.06 28.27 25.09
C VAL A 386 11.69 27.83 24.61
N GLN A 387 11.63 26.75 23.85
CA GLN A 387 10.41 26.22 23.24
C GLN A 387 10.55 24.73 22.97
N LYS A 388 9.41 24.04 22.93
CA LYS A 388 9.29 22.73 22.28
C LYS A 388 8.59 22.87 20.93
N TYR A 389 8.75 21.87 20.08
CA TYR A 389 7.93 21.73 18.88
C TYR A 389 7.08 20.46 18.92
N LEU A 390 5.84 20.62 18.49
CA LEU A 390 4.87 19.54 18.33
C LEU A 390 4.76 19.17 16.85
N THR A 391 4.52 17.89 16.59
CA THR A 391 4.16 17.41 15.26
C THR A 391 2.74 17.89 14.87
N PRO A 392 2.31 17.71 13.61
CA PRO A 392 0.96 18.10 13.20
C PRO A 392 -0.17 17.53 14.06
N ASN A 393 -0.02 16.28 14.54
CA ASN A 393 -0.96 15.59 15.44
C ASN A 393 -0.78 15.94 16.92
N GLN A 394 -0.07 17.03 17.24
CA GLN A 394 0.23 17.47 18.60
C GLN A 394 1.08 16.47 19.42
N TYR A 395 1.89 15.65 18.75
CA TYR A 395 2.82 14.74 19.43
C TYR A 395 4.04 15.50 19.94
N ASP A 396 4.34 15.33 21.24
CA ASP A 396 5.52 15.90 21.89
C ASP A 396 6.70 14.93 21.81
N ILE A 397 7.59 15.17 20.84
CA ILE A 397 8.75 14.33 20.55
C ILE A 397 9.70 14.26 21.76
N SER A 398 9.84 15.36 22.52
CA SER A 398 10.73 15.43 23.67
C SER A 398 10.22 14.58 24.83
N GLN A 399 8.91 14.65 25.09
CA GLN A 399 8.26 13.90 26.16
C GLN A 399 8.21 12.40 25.89
N ALA A 400 8.01 12.01 24.62
CA ALA A 400 7.92 10.61 24.23
C ALA A 400 9.29 9.94 23.97
N GLY A 401 10.38 10.71 23.99
CA GLY A 401 11.73 10.20 23.75
C GLY A 401 12.03 9.86 22.29
N GLY A 402 11.31 10.46 21.33
CA GLY A 402 11.48 10.22 19.90
C GLY A 402 10.19 9.86 19.17
N LEU A 403 10.22 9.90 17.84
CA LEU A 403 9.18 9.38 16.98
C LEU A 403 9.36 7.87 16.83
N PRO A 404 8.32 7.04 17.09
CA PRO A 404 8.39 5.62 16.81
C PRO A 404 8.46 5.39 15.29
N ALA A 405 9.20 4.36 14.87
CA ALA A 405 9.12 3.87 13.50
C ALA A 405 7.84 3.06 13.29
N ASP A 406 7.22 3.14 12.12
CA ASP A 406 6.04 2.34 11.76
C ASP A 406 6.38 0.84 11.69
N ARG A 407 7.60 0.50 11.26
CA ARG A 407 8.11 -0.88 11.16
C ARG A 407 9.63 -0.94 11.35
N SER A 408 10.11 -2.05 11.89
CA SER A 408 11.54 -2.36 11.91
C SER A 408 12.03 -2.78 10.52
N CYS A 409 13.30 -2.48 10.21
CA CYS A 409 13.94 -2.96 8.99
C CYS A 409 14.10 -4.49 8.94
N THR A 410 13.95 -5.18 10.08
CA THR A 410 14.04 -6.64 10.19
C THR A 410 12.69 -7.36 10.03
N ASP A 411 11.58 -6.64 9.94
CA ASP A 411 10.23 -7.21 9.86
C ASP A 411 9.87 -7.75 8.45
N PHE A 412 10.85 -7.76 7.53
CA PHE A 412 10.73 -8.26 6.15
C PHE A 412 11.57 -9.54 6.00
N PRO A 413 11.00 -10.74 6.27
CA PRO A 413 11.75 -11.99 6.47
C PRO A 413 12.30 -12.68 5.20
N HIS A 414 12.37 -12.00 4.06
CA HIS A 414 12.83 -12.62 2.80
C HIS A 414 13.76 -11.71 2.02
N LEU A 415 15.05 -11.70 2.36
CA LEU A 415 16.13 -11.21 1.48
C LEU A 415 17.47 -11.78 1.95
N ALA A 416 17.69 -13.05 1.63
CA ALA A 416 19.04 -13.52 1.37
C ALA A 416 19.11 -13.85 -0.13
N MET A 417 20.20 -13.40 -0.77
CA MET A 417 20.73 -13.85 -2.05
C MET A 417 20.21 -13.14 -3.32
N SER A 418 20.88 -12.04 -3.69
CA SER A 418 21.74 -11.95 -4.90
C SER A 418 21.88 -10.47 -5.36
N GLY A 419 23.08 -9.90 -5.16
CA GLY A 419 23.49 -8.62 -5.78
C GLY A 419 23.80 -7.47 -4.81
N GLY A 420 25.05 -7.39 -4.33
CA GLY A 420 25.63 -6.25 -3.59
C GLY A 420 25.05 -5.97 -2.19
N PRO A 421 25.79 -5.31 -1.27
CA PRO A 421 25.30 -5.04 0.08
C PRO A 421 24.28 -3.89 0.06
N MET A 422 23.06 -4.17 -0.43
CA MET A 422 21.91 -3.31 -0.16
C MET A 422 21.38 -3.61 1.23
N ASP A 423 21.59 -2.64 2.11
CA ASP A 423 21.01 -2.50 3.45
C ASP A 423 19.55 -2.99 3.52
N ALA A 424 19.21 -3.79 4.55
CA ALA A 424 17.87 -4.34 4.76
C ALA A 424 16.78 -3.26 4.78
N CYS A 425 17.08 -2.07 5.33
CA CYS A 425 16.15 -0.95 5.36
C CYS A 425 15.81 -0.42 3.96
N ILE A 426 16.79 -0.39 3.05
CA ILE A 426 16.59 0.08 1.66
C ILE A 426 15.72 -0.93 0.91
N SER A 427 15.95 -2.22 1.10
CA SER A 427 15.15 -3.26 0.46
C SER A 427 13.68 -3.22 0.91
N ALA A 428 13.45 -3.05 2.22
CA ALA A 428 12.13 -2.84 2.79
C ALA A 428 11.43 -1.61 2.20
N ALA A 429 12.17 -0.50 2.04
CA ALA A 429 11.65 0.72 1.44
C ALA A 429 11.25 0.51 -0.03
N LEU A 430 12.07 -0.17 -0.83
CA LEU A 430 11.74 -0.51 -2.22
C LEU A 430 10.50 -1.39 -2.31
N GLN A 431 10.36 -2.38 -1.41
CA GLN A 431 9.17 -3.22 -1.36
C GLN A 431 7.92 -2.41 -0.98
N ARG A 432 8.04 -1.45 -0.06
CA ARG A 432 6.92 -0.57 0.30
C ARG A 432 6.48 0.27 -0.89
N ILE A 433 7.42 0.89 -1.61
CA ILE A 433 7.15 1.66 -2.84
C ILE A 433 6.51 0.75 -3.91
N ALA A 434 6.89 -0.53 -4.00
CA ALA A 434 6.26 -1.49 -4.92
C ALA A 434 4.80 -1.81 -4.56
N GLN A 435 4.48 -1.87 -3.26
CA GLN A 435 3.16 -2.20 -2.74
C GLN A 435 2.22 -0.98 -2.71
N GLU A 436 2.76 0.24 -2.61
CA GLU A 436 2.00 1.50 -2.69
C GLU A 436 1.68 1.90 -4.14
N ASN A 437 1.20 0.96 -4.96
CA ASN A 437 0.27 1.34 -6.03
C ASN A 437 -1.13 1.32 -5.39
N PRO A 438 -1.66 2.45 -4.91
CA PRO A 438 -2.89 2.43 -4.14
C PRO A 438 -4.03 2.42 -5.14
N GLY A 439 -4.79 1.32 -5.18
CA GLY A 439 -6.24 1.49 -5.26
C GLY A 439 -6.63 2.33 -4.04
N THR A 440 -6.73 3.64 -4.21
CA THR A 440 -7.02 4.61 -3.16
C THR A 440 -8.27 4.20 -2.39
N GLU A 441 -8.21 4.18 -1.07
CA GLU A 441 -9.40 4.19 -0.22
C GLU A 441 -10.10 5.54 -0.40
N LEU A 442 -10.95 5.65 -1.42
CA LEU A 442 -11.71 6.87 -1.77
C LEU A 442 -12.44 7.48 -0.56
N LYS A 443 -12.84 6.64 0.39
CA LYS A 443 -13.50 7.07 1.64
C LYS A 443 -12.64 7.98 2.51
N LYS A 444 -11.31 7.85 2.46
CA LYS A 444 -10.36 8.69 3.24
C LYS A 444 -10.14 10.06 2.59
N ILE A 445 -10.44 10.18 1.30
CA ILE A 445 -10.36 11.45 0.57
C ILE A 445 -11.66 12.21 0.87
N THR A 446 -11.59 13.27 1.66
CA THR A 446 -12.78 14.09 1.98
C THR A 446 -12.77 15.35 1.13
N ALA A 447 -13.88 15.64 0.45
CA ALA A 447 -14.02 16.86 -0.38
C ALA A 447 -14.41 18.10 0.45
N GLY A 448 -14.00 18.15 1.73
CA GLY A 448 -14.30 19.23 2.67
C GLY A 448 -15.75 19.25 3.17
N GLY A 449 -15.94 19.02 4.49
CA GLY A 449 -17.04 19.64 5.24
C GLY A 449 -18.05 18.73 5.96
N ASP A 450 -18.31 17.51 5.51
CA ASP A 450 -19.44 16.70 6.03
C ASP A 450 -19.12 15.23 6.37
N GLY A 451 -17.85 14.80 6.24
CA GLY A 451 -17.44 13.43 6.54
C GLY A 451 -17.91 12.39 5.50
N VAL A 452 -18.51 12.84 4.40
CA VAL A 452 -18.91 11.99 3.28
C VAL A 452 -17.73 11.94 2.31
N GLY A 453 -16.83 10.96 2.49
CA GLY A 453 -15.67 10.77 1.61
C GLY A 453 -16.03 10.72 0.11
N LEU A 454 -15.02 10.87 -0.74
CA LEU A 454 -15.13 10.95 -2.20
C LEU A 454 -15.84 9.71 -2.75
N ARG A 455 -16.79 9.94 -3.67
CA ARG A 455 -17.50 8.90 -4.41
C ARG A 455 -17.12 9.00 -5.88
N THR A 456 -16.86 7.87 -6.52
CA THR A 456 -16.58 7.80 -7.96
C THR A 456 -17.81 7.37 -8.73
N TYR A 457 -18.01 7.98 -9.90
CA TYR A 457 -18.94 7.48 -10.91
C TYR A 457 -18.12 6.72 -11.96
N ASP A 458 -18.04 5.40 -11.82
CA ASP A 458 -17.29 4.51 -12.71
C ASP A 458 -18.21 3.40 -13.28
N PRO A 459 -19.11 3.74 -14.22
CA PRO A 459 -20.04 2.77 -14.81
C PRO A 459 -19.29 1.57 -15.40
N GLY A 460 -19.66 0.37 -14.94
CA GLY A 460 -19.05 -0.88 -15.41
C GLY A 460 -17.72 -1.24 -14.74
N TYR A 461 -17.30 -0.52 -13.69
CA TYR A 461 -16.06 -0.80 -12.94
C TYR A 461 -14.84 -0.81 -13.86
N VAL A 462 -14.71 0.21 -14.70
CA VAL A 462 -13.62 0.28 -15.69
C VAL A 462 -12.30 0.60 -15.01
N ASN A 463 -12.33 1.43 -13.97
CA ASN A 463 -11.17 1.91 -13.23
C ASN A 463 -11.18 1.49 -11.76
N THR A 464 -12.08 0.58 -11.38
CA THR A 464 -12.28 0.14 -9.99
C THR A 464 -11.84 -1.31 -9.80
N ALA A 465 -10.81 -1.54 -8.99
CA ALA A 465 -10.46 -2.88 -8.52
C ALA A 465 -11.39 -3.27 -7.34
N ALA A 466 -12.26 -4.25 -7.56
CA ALA A 466 -13.32 -4.61 -6.61
C ALA A 466 -12.87 -5.52 -5.45
N CYS A 467 -11.75 -6.23 -5.61
CA CYS A 467 -11.17 -7.08 -4.56
C CYS A 467 -9.68 -7.29 -4.76
N LYS A 468 -9.00 -7.78 -3.71
CA LYS A 468 -7.66 -8.37 -3.81
C LYS A 468 -7.83 -9.86 -4.08
N SER A 469 -6.97 -10.44 -4.94
CA SER A 469 -7.04 -11.87 -5.25
C SER A 469 -5.65 -12.46 -5.50
N LYS A 470 -5.51 -13.76 -5.24
CA LYS A 470 -4.32 -14.57 -5.53
C LYS A 470 -4.62 -15.71 -6.51
N ILE A 471 -5.80 -15.73 -7.12
CA ILE A 471 -6.28 -16.87 -7.94
C ILE A 471 -5.66 -16.85 -9.33
N SER A 472 -5.78 -15.72 -10.02
CA SER A 472 -5.24 -15.56 -11.36
C SER A 472 -4.71 -14.15 -11.58
N PHE A 473 -3.93 -14.03 -12.64
CA PHE A 473 -3.34 -12.77 -13.05
C PHE A 473 -3.42 -12.65 -14.57
N ILE A 474 -3.80 -11.45 -15.03
CA ILE A 474 -3.83 -11.10 -16.44
C ILE A 474 -3.04 -9.81 -16.67
N ASP A 475 -2.07 -9.88 -17.60
CA ASP A 475 -1.50 -8.68 -18.22
C ASP A 475 -2.04 -8.60 -19.64
N GLY A 476 -3.06 -7.76 -19.82
CA GLY A 476 -3.79 -7.64 -21.07
C GLY A 476 -2.96 -7.09 -22.23
N ASP A 477 -2.02 -6.19 -21.94
CA ASP A 477 -1.15 -5.62 -22.97
C ASP A 477 -0.11 -6.63 -23.45
N LYS A 478 0.38 -7.50 -22.56
CA LYS A 478 1.36 -8.53 -22.89
C LYS A 478 0.77 -9.89 -23.28
N GLY A 479 -0.54 -10.06 -23.21
CA GLY A 479 -1.18 -11.35 -23.54
C GLY A 479 -0.85 -12.45 -22.51
N ILE A 480 -0.68 -12.10 -21.23
CA ILE A 480 -0.33 -13.07 -20.18
C ILE A 480 -1.60 -13.51 -19.44
N LEU A 481 -1.76 -14.82 -19.27
CA LEU A 481 -2.73 -15.42 -18.35
C LEU A 481 -2.01 -16.40 -17.42
N ARG A 482 -2.21 -16.26 -16.11
CA ARG A 482 -1.66 -17.18 -15.12
C ARG A 482 -2.71 -17.64 -14.14
N TYR A 483 -2.74 -18.93 -13.85
CA TYR A 483 -3.46 -19.49 -12.71
C TYR A 483 -2.46 -19.81 -11.61
N ARG A 484 -2.61 -19.18 -10.44
CA ARG A 484 -1.69 -19.32 -9.29
C ARG A 484 -0.21 -19.13 -9.66
N GLY A 485 0.07 -18.26 -10.64
CA GLY A 485 1.42 -17.99 -11.15
C GLY A 485 1.87 -18.86 -12.32
N TYR A 486 1.20 -19.97 -12.62
CA TYR A 486 1.53 -20.85 -13.74
C TYR A 486 0.94 -20.34 -15.06
N PRO A 487 1.74 -20.22 -16.14
CA PRO A 487 1.24 -19.82 -17.46
C PRO A 487 0.18 -20.78 -18.01
N ILE A 488 -0.86 -20.25 -18.64
CA ILE A 488 -1.97 -21.05 -19.18
C ILE A 488 -1.51 -22.07 -20.23
N GLU A 489 -0.48 -21.72 -21.01
CA GLU A 489 0.11 -22.55 -22.05
C GLU A 489 0.69 -23.84 -21.46
N GLN A 490 1.40 -23.73 -20.32
CA GLN A 490 1.99 -24.88 -19.65
C GLN A 490 0.93 -25.78 -19.04
N LEU A 491 -0.11 -25.19 -18.45
CA LEU A 491 -1.21 -25.95 -17.86
C LEU A 491 -1.99 -26.71 -18.95
N ALA A 492 -2.32 -26.05 -20.06
CA ALA A 492 -3.02 -26.68 -21.17
C ALA A 492 -2.20 -27.80 -21.84
N GLU A 493 -0.88 -27.64 -21.94
CA GLU A 493 0.01 -28.64 -22.54
C GLU A 493 0.24 -29.84 -21.60
N LYS A 494 0.52 -29.60 -20.32
CA LYS A 494 1.12 -30.60 -19.41
C LYS A 494 0.18 -31.13 -18.33
N SER A 495 -0.92 -30.44 -18.05
CA SER A 495 -1.85 -30.76 -16.98
C SER A 495 -3.18 -31.28 -17.52
N ASN A 496 -4.10 -31.62 -16.63
CA ASN A 496 -5.50 -31.93 -16.93
C ASN A 496 -6.45 -31.02 -16.13
N PHE A 497 -7.73 -30.96 -16.51
CA PHE A 497 -8.67 -30.05 -15.86
C PHE A 497 -8.81 -30.31 -14.36
N SER A 498 -8.76 -31.56 -13.91
CA SER A 498 -8.95 -31.88 -12.48
C SER A 498 -7.79 -31.36 -11.62
N GLU A 499 -6.56 -31.55 -12.08
CA GLU A 499 -5.36 -31.00 -11.47
C GLU A 499 -5.38 -29.46 -11.47
N VAL A 500 -5.78 -28.83 -12.59
CA VAL A 500 -5.94 -27.37 -12.68
C VAL A 500 -7.04 -26.87 -11.75
N ALA A 501 -8.13 -27.61 -11.59
CA ALA A 501 -9.21 -27.24 -10.68
C ALA A 501 -8.74 -27.29 -9.21
N PHE A 502 -7.95 -28.31 -8.84
CA PHE A 502 -7.28 -28.35 -7.54
C PHE A 502 -6.36 -27.15 -7.35
N LEU A 503 -5.50 -26.85 -8.34
CA LEU A 503 -4.58 -25.70 -8.31
C LEU A 503 -5.34 -24.39 -8.07
N ILE A 504 -6.37 -24.12 -8.86
CA ILE A 504 -7.19 -22.92 -8.72
C ILE A 504 -7.83 -22.86 -7.33
N MET A 505 -8.30 -23.99 -6.79
CA MET A 505 -8.98 -24.05 -5.51
C MET A 505 -8.03 -23.88 -4.30
N TYR A 506 -6.86 -24.51 -4.32
CA TYR A 506 -5.98 -24.67 -3.15
C TYR A 506 -4.64 -23.92 -3.26
N GLY A 507 -4.32 -23.33 -4.41
CA GLY A 507 -3.17 -22.44 -4.59
C GLY A 507 -1.84 -23.11 -4.91
N HIS A 508 -1.81 -24.44 -4.99
CA HIS A 508 -0.62 -25.24 -5.34
C HIS A 508 -1.03 -26.46 -6.17
N LEU A 509 -0.09 -27.03 -6.92
CA LEU A 509 -0.32 -28.29 -7.65
C LEU A 509 -0.38 -29.45 -6.65
N PRO A 510 -1.31 -30.40 -6.83
CA PRO A 510 -1.47 -31.52 -5.91
C PRO A 510 -0.32 -32.54 -6.02
N SER A 511 -0.02 -33.26 -4.93
CA SER A 511 0.70 -34.53 -5.01
C SER A 511 -0.13 -35.60 -5.73
N ALA A 512 0.49 -36.74 -6.05
CA ALA A 512 -0.24 -37.88 -6.64
C ALA A 512 -1.37 -38.38 -5.71
N GLU A 513 -1.14 -38.44 -4.40
CA GLU A 513 -2.17 -38.85 -3.43
C GLU A 513 -3.29 -37.81 -3.29
N GLU A 514 -2.94 -36.52 -3.30
CA GLU A 514 -3.91 -35.43 -3.23
C GLU A 514 -4.80 -35.42 -4.47
N LEU A 515 -4.21 -35.59 -5.66
CA LEU A 515 -4.94 -35.63 -6.92
C LEU A 515 -5.88 -36.82 -6.97
N ALA A 516 -5.42 -38.02 -6.59
CA ALA A 516 -6.26 -39.22 -6.54
C ALA A 516 -7.44 -39.05 -5.57
N SER A 517 -7.20 -38.46 -4.39
CA SER A 517 -8.26 -38.21 -3.40
C SER A 517 -9.26 -37.16 -3.90
N TRP A 518 -8.76 -36.13 -4.59
CA TRP A 518 -9.57 -35.09 -5.21
C TRP A 518 -10.46 -35.65 -6.33
N ASP A 519 -9.91 -36.43 -7.24
CA ASP A 519 -10.63 -37.09 -8.33
C ASP A 519 -11.73 -38.01 -7.78
N GLU A 520 -11.39 -38.82 -6.76
CA GLU A 520 -12.37 -39.69 -6.11
C GLU A 520 -13.50 -38.86 -5.49
N ALA A 521 -13.20 -37.76 -4.80
CA ALA A 521 -14.20 -36.89 -4.20
C ALA A 521 -15.13 -36.27 -5.26
N LEU A 522 -14.58 -35.76 -6.36
CA LEU A 522 -15.37 -35.20 -7.47
C LEU A 522 -16.30 -36.26 -8.08
N MET A 523 -15.75 -37.45 -8.41
CA MET A 523 -16.52 -38.52 -9.04
C MET A 523 -17.58 -39.09 -8.12
N ARG A 524 -17.27 -39.29 -6.83
CA ARG A 524 -18.24 -39.77 -5.81
C ARG A 524 -19.42 -38.80 -5.66
N HIS A 525 -19.19 -37.51 -5.86
CA HIS A 525 -20.24 -36.48 -5.77
C HIS A 525 -20.89 -36.12 -7.11
N SER A 526 -20.57 -36.78 -8.22
CA SER A 526 -21.11 -36.43 -9.55
C SER A 526 -22.58 -36.78 -9.80
N ALA A 527 -23.14 -37.78 -9.11
CA ALA A 527 -24.52 -38.24 -9.34
C ALA A 527 -25.57 -37.17 -8.98
N ILE A 528 -26.62 -37.01 -9.78
CA ILE A 528 -27.65 -35.98 -9.58
C ILE A 528 -28.79 -36.51 -8.68
N PRO A 529 -29.29 -35.74 -7.70
CA PRO A 529 -30.48 -36.13 -6.94
C PRO A 529 -31.73 -36.22 -7.83
N LYS A 530 -32.61 -37.18 -7.57
CA LYS A 530 -33.83 -37.40 -8.38
C LYS A 530 -34.72 -36.16 -8.52
N ALA A 531 -34.85 -35.36 -7.46
CA ALA A 531 -35.62 -34.11 -7.49
C ALA A 531 -35.10 -33.09 -8.53
N VAL A 532 -33.78 -33.08 -8.79
CA VAL A 532 -33.18 -32.21 -9.81
C VAL A 532 -33.49 -32.74 -11.21
N GLU A 533 -33.44 -34.06 -11.42
CA GLU A 533 -33.88 -34.68 -12.68
C GLU A 533 -35.34 -34.36 -12.97
N ASP A 534 -36.22 -34.48 -11.97
CA ASP A 534 -37.65 -34.23 -12.13
C ASP A 534 -37.94 -32.75 -12.42
N ALA A 535 -37.20 -31.83 -11.77
CA ALA A 535 -37.28 -30.41 -12.07
C ALA A 535 -36.89 -30.09 -13.53
N VAL A 536 -35.84 -30.73 -14.06
CA VAL A 536 -35.45 -30.58 -15.47
C VAL A 536 -36.45 -31.25 -16.40
N ALA A 537 -36.98 -32.42 -16.04
CA ALA A 537 -37.97 -33.15 -16.82
C ALA A 537 -39.30 -32.39 -16.96
N ALA A 538 -39.62 -31.50 -16.02
CA ALA A 538 -40.80 -30.63 -16.07
C ALA A 538 -40.67 -29.48 -17.07
N LEU A 539 -39.46 -29.13 -17.52
CA LEU A 539 -39.23 -28.05 -18.48
C LEU A 539 -39.64 -28.46 -19.90
N PRO A 540 -40.08 -27.55 -20.77
CA PRO A 540 -40.30 -27.86 -22.19
C PRO A 540 -39.08 -28.51 -22.86
N HIS A 541 -39.30 -29.40 -23.84
CA HIS A 541 -38.21 -30.05 -24.58
C HIS A 541 -37.32 -29.05 -25.35
N ASP A 542 -37.89 -27.91 -25.74
CA ASP A 542 -37.24 -26.81 -26.45
C ASP A 542 -36.73 -25.71 -25.51
N ALA A 543 -36.68 -25.98 -24.20
CA ALA A 543 -36.08 -25.06 -23.23
C ALA A 543 -34.58 -24.85 -23.54
N HIS A 544 -34.15 -23.58 -23.53
CA HIS A 544 -32.75 -23.24 -23.76
C HIS A 544 -31.84 -23.85 -22.69
N PHE A 545 -30.72 -24.46 -23.09
CA PHE A 545 -29.83 -25.21 -22.21
C PHE A 545 -29.36 -24.42 -20.98
N MET A 546 -28.98 -23.15 -21.15
CA MET A 546 -28.60 -22.29 -20.01
C MET A 546 -29.72 -22.12 -18.99
N GLY A 547 -30.98 -21.96 -19.44
CA GLY A 547 -32.13 -21.90 -18.53
C GLY A 547 -32.31 -23.21 -17.76
N THR A 548 -32.17 -24.34 -18.44
CA THR A 548 -32.23 -25.68 -17.83
C THR A 548 -31.13 -25.89 -16.80
N VAL A 549 -29.89 -25.49 -17.08
CA VAL A 549 -28.76 -25.57 -16.14
C VAL A 549 -29.01 -24.71 -14.89
N LEU A 550 -29.52 -23.48 -15.06
CA LEU A 550 -29.90 -22.60 -13.95
C LEU A 550 -30.99 -23.21 -13.07
N THR A 551 -32.04 -23.77 -13.70
CA THR A 551 -33.11 -24.50 -12.97
C THR A 551 -32.54 -25.68 -12.19
N ALA A 552 -31.65 -26.47 -12.80
CA ALA A 552 -31.05 -27.63 -12.14
C ALA A 552 -30.18 -27.26 -10.93
N ILE A 553 -29.37 -26.20 -11.02
CA ILE A 553 -28.54 -25.74 -9.90
C ILE A 553 -29.40 -25.17 -8.76
N ASN A 554 -30.46 -24.43 -9.09
CA ASN A 554 -31.40 -23.92 -8.08
C ASN A 554 -32.15 -25.07 -7.40
N ALA A 555 -32.60 -26.08 -8.15
CA ALA A 555 -33.19 -27.29 -7.59
C ALA A 555 -32.17 -28.02 -6.68
N LEU A 556 -30.91 -28.12 -7.12
CA LEU A 556 -29.84 -28.75 -6.34
C LEU A 556 -29.57 -28.06 -5.00
N SER A 557 -29.67 -26.72 -4.95
CA SER A 557 -29.58 -25.96 -3.68
C SER A 557 -30.58 -26.49 -2.64
N THR A 558 -31.83 -26.76 -3.06
CA THR A 558 -32.89 -27.25 -2.17
C THR A 558 -32.66 -28.68 -1.67
N CYS A 559 -31.89 -29.49 -2.40
CA CYS A 559 -31.51 -30.84 -1.97
C CYS A 559 -30.45 -30.87 -0.86
N HIS A 560 -29.90 -29.70 -0.49
CA HIS A 560 -28.82 -29.57 0.49
C HIS A 560 -29.19 -28.51 1.53
N PRO A 561 -30.18 -28.76 2.42
CA PRO A 561 -30.65 -27.75 3.38
C PRO A 561 -29.57 -27.32 4.39
N GLU A 562 -28.52 -28.11 4.59
CA GLU A 562 -27.44 -27.81 5.55
C GLU A 562 -26.61 -26.58 5.19
N GLN A 563 -26.66 -26.13 3.93
CA GLN A 563 -25.94 -24.97 3.42
C GLN A 563 -26.84 -23.72 3.26
N ASN A 564 -28.13 -23.84 3.59
CA ASN A 564 -29.09 -22.74 3.47
C ASN A 564 -28.90 -21.76 4.64
N PRO A 565 -28.52 -20.49 4.39
CA PRO A 565 -28.24 -19.52 5.45
C PRO A 565 -29.46 -19.16 6.31
N ALA A 566 -30.69 -19.31 5.78
CA ALA A 566 -31.90 -19.10 6.56
C ALA A 566 -32.18 -20.24 7.56
N LEU A 567 -31.63 -21.44 7.31
CA LEU A 567 -31.78 -22.62 8.18
C LEU A 567 -30.56 -22.83 9.09
N ALA A 568 -29.36 -22.65 8.56
CA ALA A 568 -28.09 -22.91 9.23
C ALA A 568 -27.45 -21.65 9.86
N GLY A 569 -27.95 -20.45 9.54
CA GLY A 569 -27.41 -19.18 10.01
C GLY A 569 -26.24 -18.66 9.18
N GLN A 570 -25.70 -17.50 9.58
CA GLN A 570 -24.65 -16.79 8.84
C GLN A 570 -23.28 -17.48 8.88
N ASP A 571 -23.05 -18.37 9.86
CA ASP A 571 -21.79 -19.08 10.05
C ASP A 571 -21.71 -20.41 9.25
N VAL A 572 -22.65 -20.65 8.34
CA VAL A 572 -22.78 -21.93 7.62
C VAL A 572 -21.49 -22.37 6.90
N TYR A 573 -20.65 -21.43 6.44
CA TYR A 573 -19.39 -21.72 5.76
C TYR A 573 -18.14 -21.50 6.62
N LYS A 574 -18.25 -21.46 7.95
CA LYS A 574 -17.13 -21.20 8.84
C LYS A 574 -16.06 -22.30 8.84
N THR A 575 -16.46 -23.55 8.58
CA THR A 575 -15.54 -24.70 8.59
C THR A 575 -15.08 -25.06 7.17
N LYS A 576 -13.82 -25.51 7.08
CA LYS A 576 -13.23 -25.94 5.80
C LYS A 576 -14.00 -27.13 5.21
N GLU A 577 -14.44 -28.06 6.06
CA GLU A 577 -15.16 -29.26 5.67
C GLU A 577 -16.49 -28.91 4.97
N MET A 578 -17.22 -27.91 5.48
CA MET A 578 -18.46 -27.47 4.84
C MET A 578 -18.19 -26.81 3.49
N GLN A 579 -17.15 -25.98 3.40
CA GLN A 579 -16.73 -25.35 2.14
C GLN A 579 -16.35 -26.40 1.10
N ASP A 580 -15.42 -27.30 1.43
CA ASP A 580 -14.94 -28.34 0.53
C ASP A 580 -16.07 -29.25 0.06
N LYS A 581 -17.00 -29.62 0.96
CA LYS A 581 -18.17 -30.44 0.63
C LYS A 581 -19.03 -29.81 -0.47
N GLN A 582 -19.28 -28.50 -0.41
CA GLN A 582 -20.06 -27.83 -1.47
C GLN A 582 -19.24 -27.64 -2.75
N ILE A 583 -17.93 -27.39 -2.64
CA ILE A 583 -17.01 -27.28 -3.78
C ILE A 583 -17.01 -28.58 -4.60
N VAL A 584 -16.78 -29.74 -3.96
CA VAL A 584 -16.72 -31.02 -4.69
C VAL A 584 -18.08 -31.40 -5.27
N ARG A 585 -19.20 -31.02 -4.62
CA ARG A 585 -20.55 -31.24 -5.17
C ARG A 585 -20.79 -30.41 -6.42
N LEU A 586 -20.47 -29.12 -6.41
CA LEU A 586 -20.73 -28.26 -7.56
C LEU A 586 -19.82 -28.60 -8.74
N ILE A 587 -18.51 -28.81 -8.51
CA ILE A 587 -17.57 -29.22 -9.56
C ILE A 587 -17.90 -30.63 -10.06
N GLY A 588 -18.25 -31.57 -9.17
CA GLY A 588 -18.60 -32.94 -9.58
C GLY A 588 -19.91 -33.04 -10.36
N LYS A 589 -20.94 -32.25 -10.01
CA LYS A 589 -22.28 -32.35 -10.61
C LYS A 589 -22.49 -31.48 -11.84
N ILE A 590 -21.72 -30.41 -12.04
CA ILE A 590 -21.96 -29.51 -13.17
C ILE A 590 -21.88 -30.19 -14.56
N PRO A 591 -20.97 -31.16 -14.83
CA PRO A 591 -20.97 -31.86 -16.12
C PRO A 591 -22.21 -32.77 -16.26
N ALA A 592 -22.62 -33.39 -15.16
CA ALA A 592 -23.81 -34.23 -15.12
C ALA A 592 -25.08 -33.40 -15.39
N ILE A 593 -25.19 -32.22 -14.78
CA ILE A 593 -26.29 -31.27 -15.02
C ILE A 593 -26.31 -30.82 -16.48
N ALA A 594 -25.15 -30.54 -17.07
CA ALA A 594 -25.03 -30.19 -18.48
C ALA A 594 -25.47 -31.35 -19.39
N ALA A 595 -25.05 -32.59 -19.11
CA ALA A 595 -25.48 -33.77 -19.84
C ALA A 595 -26.98 -34.04 -19.69
N LEU A 596 -27.55 -33.84 -18.50
CA LEU A 596 -28.99 -33.92 -18.26
C LEU A 596 -29.76 -32.89 -19.11
N ALA A 597 -29.27 -31.65 -19.18
CA ALA A 597 -29.84 -30.63 -20.06
C ALA A 597 -29.76 -31.02 -21.54
N TYR A 598 -28.62 -31.59 -21.96
CA TYR A 598 -28.40 -32.10 -23.32
C TYR A 598 -29.39 -33.20 -23.70
N HIS A 599 -29.58 -34.17 -22.81
CA HIS A 599 -30.54 -35.27 -22.98
C HIS A 599 -31.99 -34.78 -22.96
N ARG A 600 -32.31 -33.79 -22.11
CA ARG A 600 -33.66 -33.20 -22.09
C ARG A 600 -34.02 -32.59 -23.44
N ALA A 601 -33.12 -31.81 -24.05
CA ALA A 601 -33.39 -31.18 -25.34
C ALA A 601 -33.40 -32.18 -26.50
N SER A 602 -32.57 -33.22 -26.43
CA SER A 602 -32.50 -34.25 -27.47
C SER A 602 -33.55 -35.37 -27.32
N GLY A 603 -34.37 -35.34 -26.26
CA GLY A 603 -35.39 -36.35 -25.98
C GLY A 603 -34.81 -37.72 -25.60
N ARG A 604 -33.53 -37.77 -25.22
CA ARG A 604 -32.81 -38.99 -24.86
C ARG A 604 -32.88 -39.28 -23.36
N VAL A 605 -32.68 -40.54 -23.00
CA VAL A 605 -32.59 -40.95 -21.60
C VAL A 605 -31.26 -40.49 -21.03
N TYR A 606 -31.29 -39.82 -19.87
CA TYR A 606 -30.11 -39.38 -19.17
C TYR A 606 -29.20 -40.56 -18.79
N THR A 607 -27.92 -40.47 -19.17
CA THR A 607 -26.90 -41.44 -18.78
C THR A 607 -26.20 -40.96 -17.50
N PRO A 608 -26.23 -41.72 -16.40
CA PRO A 608 -25.54 -41.35 -15.16
C PRO A 608 -24.01 -41.30 -15.32
N PRO A 609 -23.30 -40.56 -14.44
CA PRO A 609 -21.83 -40.52 -14.45
C PRO A 609 -21.19 -41.90 -14.26
N ASN A 610 -20.06 -42.12 -14.92
CA ASN A 610 -19.19 -43.26 -14.70
C ASN A 610 -17.96 -42.86 -13.88
N GLN A 611 -17.94 -43.27 -12.62
CA GLN A 611 -16.90 -42.89 -11.64
C GLN A 611 -15.51 -43.49 -11.92
N ARG A 612 -15.36 -44.35 -12.94
CA ARG A 612 -14.08 -44.95 -13.34
C ARG A 612 -13.37 -44.21 -14.48
N LEU A 613 -13.96 -43.12 -14.98
CA LEU A 613 -13.41 -42.32 -16.08
C LEU A 613 -12.83 -41.01 -15.55
N GLY A 614 -11.91 -40.42 -16.32
CA GLY A 614 -11.44 -39.06 -16.05
C GLY A 614 -12.55 -38.02 -16.20
N TYR A 615 -12.33 -36.79 -15.72
CA TYR A 615 -13.38 -35.76 -15.67
C TYR A 615 -14.00 -35.43 -17.04
N ALA A 616 -13.17 -35.14 -18.05
CA ALA A 616 -13.61 -34.85 -19.41
C ALA A 616 -14.15 -36.09 -20.15
N GLU A 617 -13.54 -37.26 -19.93
CA GLU A 617 -14.01 -38.54 -20.47
C GLU A 617 -15.41 -38.88 -19.94
N ASN A 618 -15.62 -38.71 -18.63
CA ASN A 618 -16.91 -38.95 -18.00
C ASN A 618 -18.00 -38.02 -18.58
N PHE A 619 -17.67 -36.77 -18.89
CA PHE A 619 -18.60 -35.86 -19.54
C PHE A 619 -19.04 -36.35 -20.93
N LEU A 620 -18.09 -36.72 -21.80
CA LEU A 620 -18.41 -37.30 -23.11
C LEU A 620 -19.15 -38.63 -22.99
N TYR A 621 -18.78 -39.48 -22.03
CA TYR A 621 -19.49 -40.72 -21.73
C TYR A 621 -20.96 -40.45 -21.39
N MET A 622 -21.24 -39.46 -20.53
CA MET A 622 -22.62 -39.11 -20.17
C MET A 622 -23.44 -38.61 -21.37
N LEU A 623 -22.82 -38.04 -22.39
CA LEU A 623 -23.50 -37.57 -23.60
C LEU A 623 -23.80 -38.71 -24.58
N ASP A 624 -22.84 -39.62 -24.76
CA ASP A 624 -22.81 -40.52 -25.93
C ASP A 624 -23.05 -42.00 -25.61
N ALA A 625 -22.84 -42.45 -24.36
CA ALA A 625 -22.86 -43.87 -24.05
C ALA A 625 -24.23 -44.53 -24.27
N ASN A 626 -25.33 -43.76 -24.26
CA ASN A 626 -26.70 -44.27 -24.41
C ASN A 626 -26.96 -45.49 -23.49
N LEU A 627 -26.56 -45.37 -22.21
CA LEU A 627 -26.64 -46.42 -21.18
C LEU A 627 -25.75 -47.66 -21.41
N GLN A 628 -24.81 -47.64 -22.36
CA GLN A 628 -23.80 -48.68 -22.54
C GLN A 628 -22.59 -48.42 -21.63
N SER A 629 -22.53 -49.12 -20.49
CA SER A 629 -21.46 -48.95 -19.49
C SER A 629 -20.04 -49.28 -19.98
N SER A 630 -19.93 -50.06 -21.06
CA SER A 630 -18.67 -50.38 -21.74
C SER A 630 -18.18 -49.30 -22.70
N TYR A 631 -19.01 -48.31 -23.07
CA TYR A 631 -18.60 -47.23 -23.97
C TYR A 631 -17.41 -46.45 -23.41
N ARG A 632 -16.49 -46.08 -24.29
CA ARG A 632 -15.35 -45.21 -23.99
C ARG A 632 -15.24 -44.13 -25.06
N PRO A 633 -15.21 -42.85 -24.69
CA PRO A 633 -14.97 -41.77 -25.63
C PRO A 633 -13.60 -41.91 -26.31
N ASN A 634 -13.47 -41.32 -27.50
CA ASN A 634 -12.18 -41.22 -28.17
C ASN A 634 -11.21 -40.37 -27.32
N PRO A 635 -9.97 -40.85 -27.06
CA PRO A 635 -9.03 -40.17 -26.17
C PRO A 635 -8.59 -38.79 -26.68
N LYS A 636 -8.50 -38.57 -28.00
CA LYS A 636 -8.19 -37.24 -28.57
C LYS A 636 -9.32 -36.25 -28.33
N LEU A 637 -10.58 -36.70 -28.47
CA LEU A 637 -11.75 -35.85 -28.19
C LEU A 637 -11.88 -35.56 -26.69
N ALA A 638 -11.62 -36.55 -25.83
CA ALA A 638 -11.58 -36.34 -24.39
C ALA A 638 -10.50 -35.33 -23.98
N ARG A 639 -9.29 -35.45 -24.56
CA ARG A 639 -8.21 -34.49 -24.34
C ARG A 639 -8.57 -33.09 -24.85
N THR A 640 -9.26 -33.00 -25.99
CA THR A 640 -9.78 -31.72 -26.50
C THR A 640 -10.72 -31.06 -25.49
N ILE A 641 -11.71 -31.78 -24.97
CA ILE A 641 -12.64 -31.26 -23.96
C ILE A 641 -11.89 -30.85 -22.69
N ASP A 642 -10.90 -31.64 -22.27
CA ASP A 642 -10.07 -31.35 -21.10
C ASP A 642 -9.29 -30.04 -21.25
N ILE A 643 -8.65 -29.81 -22.41
CA ILE A 643 -7.97 -28.53 -22.71
C ILE A 643 -8.98 -27.37 -22.75
N LEU A 644 -10.12 -27.56 -23.40
CA LEU A 644 -11.19 -26.55 -23.44
C LEU A 644 -11.65 -26.17 -22.03
N PHE A 645 -11.75 -27.15 -21.13
CA PHE A 645 -12.08 -26.92 -19.74
C PHE A 645 -10.98 -26.14 -19.01
N ILE A 646 -9.70 -26.47 -19.20
CA ILE A 646 -8.58 -25.70 -18.65
C ILE A 646 -8.63 -24.24 -19.09
N LEU A 647 -8.80 -23.96 -20.38
CA LEU A 647 -8.79 -22.59 -20.94
C LEU A 647 -9.94 -21.71 -20.45
N HIS A 648 -11.02 -22.33 -19.96
CA HIS A 648 -12.20 -21.63 -19.47
C HIS A 648 -12.37 -21.72 -17.95
N ALA A 649 -11.48 -22.41 -17.22
CA ALA A 649 -11.62 -22.65 -15.78
C ALA A 649 -11.74 -21.35 -14.96
N GLU A 650 -10.96 -20.32 -15.32
CA GLU A 650 -10.89 -19.07 -14.57
C GLU A 650 -10.49 -17.90 -15.51
N HIS A 651 -10.99 -16.68 -15.28
CA HIS A 651 -10.56 -15.50 -16.04
C HIS A 651 -10.72 -14.18 -15.28
N GLU A 652 -10.17 -14.12 -14.08
CA GLU A 652 -10.11 -12.96 -13.18
C GLU A 652 -11.51 -12.35 -12.89
N MET A 653 -11.62 -11.09 -12.46
CA MET A 653 -12.85 -10.35 -12.17
C MET A 653 -13.63 -9.93 -13.42
N ASN A 654 -14.02 -10.90 -14.24
CA ASN A 654 -15.00 -10.71 -15.31
C ASN A 654 -16.44 -10.57 -14.75
N CYS A 655 -17.41 -10.27 -15.62
CA CYS A 655 -18.80 -9.96 -15.24
C CYS A 655 -19.44 -11.04 -14.35
N SER A 656 -19.26 -12.32 -14.69
CA SER A 656 -19.86 -13.42 -13.94
C SER A 656 -19.11 -13.75 -12.65
N THR A 657 -17.78 -13.65 -12.63
CA THR A 657 -17.00 -13.75 -11.36
C THR A 657 -17.39 -12.62 -10.40
N ALA A 658 -17.56 -11.40 -10.90
CA ALA A 658 -18.02 -10.26 -10.11
C ALA A 658 -19.45 -10.49 -9.58
N ALA A 659 -20.35 -11.05 -10.39
CA ALA A 659 -21.69 -11.44 -9.94
C ALA A 659 -21.64 -12.51 -8.84
N ALA A 660 -20.77 -13.52 -8.98
CA ALA A 660 -20.56 -14.55 -7.95
C ALA A 660 -20.16 -13.92 -6.62
N ARG A 661 -19.14 -13.05 -6.61
CA ARG A 661 -18.70 -12.33 -5.39
C ARG A 661 -19.76 -11.37 -4.86
N HIS A 662 -20.49 -10.69 -5.73
CA HIS A 662 -21.56 -9.77 -5.34
C HIS A 662 -22.67 -10.50 -4.59
N LEU A 663 -23.17 -11.62 -5.14
CA LEU A 663 -24.19 -12.44 -4.50
C LEU A 663 -23.66 -13.08 -3.20
N ALA A 664 -22.44 -13.63 -3.24
CA ALA A 664 -21.81 -14.21 -2.05
C ALA A 664 -21.68 -13.20 -0.89
N SER A 665 -21.43 -11.92 -1.20
CA SER A 665 -21.28 -10.87 -0.19
C SER A 665 -22.55 -10.60 0.63
N SER A 666 -23.72 -11.05 0.16
CA SER A 666 -24.96 -10.98 0.94
C SER A 666 -25.14 -12.16 1.91
N GLY A 667 -24.22 -13.13 1.90
CA GLY A 667 -24.32 -14.36 2.69
C GLY A 667 -25.30 -15.40 2.12
N VAL A 668 -25.63 -15.33 0.83
CA VAL A 668 -26.49 -16.32 0.17
C VAL A 668 -25.78 -17.68 0.06
N ASP A 669 -26.54 -18.76 -0.11
CA ASP A 669 -25.99 -20.10 -0.31
C ASP A 669 -25.18 -20.19 -1.62
N VAL A 670 -24.16 -21.05 -1.64
CA VAL A 670 -23.19 -21.07 -2.75
C VAL A 670 -23.83 -21.47 -4.08
N TYR A 671 -24.85 -22.33 -4.09
CA TYR A 671 -25.52 -22.75 -5.32
C TYR A 671 -26.29 -21.58 -5.94
N THR A 672 -26.97 -20.77 -5.13
CA THR A 672 -27.62 -19.54 -5.60
C THR A 672 -26.61 -18.52 -6.14
N ALA A 673 -25.47 -18.34 -5.46
CA ALA A 673 -24.40 -17.44 -5.94
C ALA A 673 -23.82 -17.92 -7.29
N ILE A 674 -23.54 -19.22 -7.43
CA ILE A 674 -23.04 -19.81 -8.68
C ILE A 674 -24.10 -19.77 -9.78
N SER A 675 -25.37 -20.04 -9.46
CA SER A 675 -26.49 -19.91 -10.40
C SER A 675 -26.60 -18.48 -10.94
N GLY A 676 -26.54 -17.47 -10.08
CA GLY A 676 -26.51 -16.07 -10.52
C GLY A 676 -25.28 -15.70 -11.35
N ALA A 677 -24.11 -16.27 -11.03
CA ALA A 677 -22.89 -16.12 -11.84
C ALA A 677 -23.06 -16.73 -13.24
N ILE A 678 -23.66 -17.92 -13.36
CA ILE A 678 -24.01 -18.55 -14.64
C ILE A 678 -25.05 -17.72 -15.38
N GLY A 679 -26.00 -17.08 -14.67
CA GLY A 679 -26.94 -16.13 -15.25
C GLY A 679 -26.26 -14.90 -15.86
N ALA A 680 -25.24 -14.36 -15.19
CA ALA A 680 -24.40 -13.30 -15.74
C ALA A 680 -23.56 -13.78 -16.95
N LEU A 681 -23.13 -15.05 -16.95
CA LEU A 681 -22.44 -15.69 -18.09
C LEU A 681 -23.38 -15.89 -19.29
N TYR A 682 -24.65 -16.19 -19.06
CA TYR A 682 -25.66 -16.41 -20.11
C TYR A 682 -25.88 -15.17 -21.00
N GLY A 683 -25.62 -13.97 -20.49
CA GLY A 683 -25.77 -12.73 -21.26
C GLY A 683 -24.95 -12.74 -22.57
N PRO A 684 -25.51 -12.23 -23.69
CA PRO A 684 -24.85 -12.26 -25.00
C PRO A 684 -23.60 -11.37 -25.09
N LEU A 685 -23.43 -10.42 -24.17
CA LEU A 685 -22.23 -9.58 -24.07
C LEU A 685 -21.12 -10.21 -23.20
N HIS A 686 -21.34 -11.42 -22.70
CA HIS A 686 -20.36 -12.20 -21.95
C HIS A 686 -20.20 -13.58 -22.57
N GLY A 687 -20.75 -14.64 -21.98
CA GLY A 687 -20.53 -16.03 -22.44
C GLY A 687 -21.26 -16.42 -23.72
N GLY A 688 -22.31 -15.69 -24.13
CA GLY A 688 -23.04 -15.95 -25.38
C GLY A 688 -22.34 -15.48 -26.65
N ALA A 689 -21.11 -14.94 -26.56
CA ALA A 689 -20.36 -14.47 -27.71
C ALA A 689 -19.95 -15.60 -28.68
N ASN A 690 -19.71 -16.81 -28.17
CA ASN A 690 -19.35 -18.00 -28.96
C ASN A 690 -20.49 -18.45 -29.91
N GLU A 691 -21.74 -18.42 -29.46
CA GLU A 691 -22.92 -18.67 -30.29
C GLU A 691 -23.06 -17.59 -31.37
N ALA A 692 -22.85 -16.32 -31.00
CA ALA A 692 -22.93 -15.19 -31.93
C ALA A 692 -21.82 -15.21 -33.00
N VAL A 693 -20.61 -15.71 -32.68
CA VAL A 693 -19.54 -15.94 -33.67
C VAL A 693 -20.03 -16.91 -34.75
N LEU A 694 -20.65 -18.02 -34.37
CA LEU A 694 -21.10 -18.98 -35.35
C LEU A 694 -22.22 -18.42 -36.24
N GLY A 695 -23.21 -17.73 -35.65
CA GLY A 695 -24.25 -17.05 -36.42
C GLY A 695 -23.69 -16.00 -37.39
N MET A 696 -22.65 -15.27 -36.96
CA MET A 696 -21.92 -14.33 -37.81
C MET A 696 -21.24 -15.04 -38.98
N LEU A 697 -20.46 -16.10 -38.72
CA LEU A 697 -19.75 -16.86 -39.75
C LEU A 697 -20.71 -17.53 -40.75
N GLN A 698 -21.83 -18.09 -40.28
CA GLN A 698 -22.87 -18.67 -41.14
C GLN A 698 -23.51 -17.64 -42.07
N ARG A 699 -23.78 -16.44 -41.56
CA ARG A 699 -24.36 -15.35 -42.35
C ARG A 699 -23.38 -14.81 -43.39
N ILE A 700 -22.09 -14.75 -43.07
CA ILE A 700 -21.05 -14.45 -44.07
C ILE A 700 -21.05 -15.55 -45.13
N GLY A 701 -21.03 -16.81 -44.70
CA GLY A 701 -21.22 -18.00 -45.53
C GLY A 701 -20.02 -18.38 -46.40
N HIS A 702 -19.40 -17.42 -47.09
CA HIS A 702 -18.27 -17.65 -48.00
C HIS A 702 -17.26 -16.50 -47.98
N THR A 703 -16.00 -16.78 -48.33
CA THR A 703 -14.86 -15.85 -48.17
C THR A 703 -14.99 -14.57 -49.02
N ASP A 704 -15.62 -14.66 -50.19
CA ASP A 704 -15.92 -13.52 -51.08
C ASP A 704 -16.84 -12.46 -50.47
N LYS A 705 -17.64 -12.80 -49.45
CA LYS A 705 -18.54 -11.89 -48.74
C LYS A 705 -17.89 -11.16 -47.55
N ILE A 706 -16.67 -11.56 -47.16
CA ILE A 706 -15.95 -10.96 -46.02
C ILE A 706 -15.70 -9.45 -46.22
N PRO A 707 -15.26 -8.94 -47.40
CA PRO A 707 -15.04 -7.51 -47.59
C PRO A 707 -16.29 -6.66 -47.31
N ALA A 708 -17.47 -7.09 -47.79
CA ALA A 708 -18.73 -6.40 -47.53
C ALA A 708 -19.12 -6.41 -46.06
N PHE A 709 -18.88 -7.53 -45.36
CA PHE A 709 -19.11 -7.63 -43.92
C PHE A 709 -18.18 -6.69 -43.12
N ILE A 710 -16.89 -6.66 -43.45
CA ILE A 710 -15.91 -5.77 -42.82
C ILE A 710 -16.31 -4.30 -42.97
N GLU A 711 -16.76 -3.89 -44.16
CA GLU A 711 -17.29 -2.53 -44.36
C GLU A 711 -18.57 -2.26 -43.54
N GLY A 712 -19.44 -3.27 -43.37
CA GLY A 712 -20.58 -3.20 -42.47
C GLY A 712 -20.19 -2.96 -41.01
N VAL A 713 -19.12 -3.62 -40.54
CA VAL A 713 -18.58 -3.46 -39.18
C VAL A 713 -17.99 -2.06 -38.99
N LYS A 714 -17.19 -1.56 -39.94
CA LYS A 714 -16.61 -0.21 -39.90
C LYS A 714 -17.69 0.88 -39.83
N ASN A 715 -18.82 0.65 -40.51
CA ASN A 715 -19.96 1.55 -40.54
C ASN A 715 -20.97 1.33 -39.39
N ARG A 716 -20.63 0.51 -38.39
CA ARG A 716 -21.49 0.18 -37.23
C ARG A 716 -22.86 -0.40 -37.57
N LYS A 717 -23.01 -0.95 -38.77
CA LYS A 717 -24.20 -1.72 -39.18
C LYS A 717 -24.12 -3.16 -38.68
N GLU A 718 -22.89 -3.63 -38.42
CA GLU A 718 -22.58 -4.98 -37.98
C GLU A 718 -21.65 -4.99 -36.77
N LYS A 719 -21.66 -6.10 -36.03
CA LYS A 719 -20.69 -6.38 -34.96
C LYS A 719 -19.78 -7.54 -35.37
N LEU A 720 -18.48 -7.39 -35.11
CA LEU A 720 -17.49 -8.45 -35.27
C LEU A 720 -17.39 -9.23 -33.95
N PHE A 721 -18.14 -10.33 -33.84
CA PHE A 721 -18.13 -11.20 -32.67
C PHE A 721 -16.84 -12.02 -32.62
N GLY A 722 -16.37 -12.35 -31.41
CA GLY A 722 -15.11 -13.09 -31.21
C GLY A 722 -13.84 -12.25 -31.39
N PHE A 723 -13.97 -10.92 -31.60
CA PHE A 723 -12.83 -10.01 -31.69
C PHE A 723 -12.86 -8.92 -30.62
N GLY A 724 -11.68 -8.58 -30.13
CA GLY A 724 -11.49 -7.64 -29.04
C GLY A 724 -11.68 -8.31 -27.68
N HIS A 725 -11.06 -7.71 -26.67
CA HIS A 725 -11.14 -8.18 -25.30
C HIS A 725 -11.04 -6.99 -24.34
N ARG A 726 -11.80 -7.01 -23.23
CA ARG A 726 -11.77 -5.93 -22.23
C ARG A 726 -10.36 -5.81 -21.63
N VAL A 727 -9.78 -6.95 -21.28
CA VAL A 727 -8.41 -7.08 -20.75
C VAL A 727 -7.36 -7.18 -21.87
N TYR A 728 -7.34 -8.21 -22.72
CA TYR A 728 -6.32 -8.33 -23.78
C TYR A 728 -6.37 -7.22 -24.85
N LYS A 729 -5.21 -6.64 -25.12
CA LYS A 729 -4.99 -5.54 -26.08
C LYS A 729 -4.00 -5.92 -27.19
N SER A 730 -3.39 -7.10 -27.14
CA SER A 730 -2.42 -7.58 -28.14
C SER A 730 -2.85 -8.91 -28.77
N TYR A 731 -3.00 -9.96 -27.97
CA TYR A 731 -3.57 -11.24 -28.41
C TYR A 731 -4.09 -12.01 -27.18
N ASP A 732 -4.98 -12.97 -27.40
CA ASP A 732 -5.46 -13.88 -26.36
C ASP A 732 -4.62 -15.17 -26.37
N PRO A 733 -3.83 -15.47 -25.32
CA PRO A 733 -2.96 -16.66 -25.30
C PRO A 733 -3.75 -17.97 -25.45
N ARG A 734 -5.02 -17.99 -25.05
CA ARG A 734 -5.88 -19.18 -25.16
C ARG A 734 -6.30 -19.48 -26.59
N ALA A 735 -6.43 -18.45 -27.43
CA ALA A 735 -6.80 -18.63 -28.84
C ALA A 735 -5.67 -19.35 -29.62
N THR A 736 -4.41 -19.15 -29.24
CA THR A 736 -3.26 -19.85 -29.83
C THR A 736 -3.30 -21.35 -29.54
N ILE A 737 -3.59 -21.71 -28.29
CA ILE A 737 -3.75 -23.11 -27.87
C ILE A 737 -4.95 -23.74 -28.57
N MET A 738 -6.03 -22.98 -28.78
CA MET A 738 -7.20 -23.49 -29.50
C MET A 738 -6.86 -23.96 -30.92
N LYS A 739 -5.97 -23.24 -31.62
CA LYS A 739 -5.56 -23.60 -32.99
C LYS A 739 -4.88 -24.97 -33.06
N THR A 740 -4.13 -25.37 -32.03
CA THR A 740 -3.48 -26.70 -32.03
C THR A 740 -4.48 -27.82 -31.78
N VAL A 741 -5.59 -27.55 -31.07
CA VAL A 741 -6.62 -28.55 -30.74
C VAL A 741 -7.62 -28.74 -31.88
N VAL A 742 -7.82 -27.71 -32.70
CA VAL A 742 -8.73 -27.72 -33.86
C VAL A 742 -8.36 -28.85 -34.85
N ASP A 743 -7.07 -29.05 -35.12
CA ASP A 743 -6.60 -30.06 -36.07
C ASP A 743 -6.90 -31.50 -35.58
N ASP A 744 -6.69 -31.77 -34.28
CA ASP A 744 -6.99 -33.07 -33.66
C ASP A 744 -8.48 -33.45 -33.77
N VAL A 745 -9.37 -32.46 -33.64
CA VAL A 745 -10.81 -32.66 -33.79
C VAL A 745 -11.18 -32.95 -35.24
N PHE A 746 -10.66 -32.15 -36.18
CA PHE A 746 -10.98 -32.31 -37.60
C PHE A 746 -10.43 -33.59 -38.22
N GLU A 747 -9.34 -34.15 -37.69
CA GLU A 747 -8.87 -35.48 -38.07
C GLU A 747 -9.96 -36.55 -37.85
N ILE A 748 -10.82 -36.36 -36.83
CA ILE A 748 -11.85 -37.32 -36.43
C ILE A 748 -13.21 -36.96 -37.02
N THR A 749 -13.62 -35.69 -36.95
CA THR A 749 -14.98 -35.26 -37.29
C THR A 749 -15.09 -34.67 -38.70
N GLY A 750 -13.96 -34.42 -39.37
CA GLY A 750 -13.90 -33.71 -40.65
C GLY A 750 -13.87 -32.19 -40.48
N LYS A 751 -13.30 -31.50 -41.48
CA LYS A 751 -13.14 -30.05 -41.48
C LYS A 751 -14.49 -29.32 -41.62
N ASP A 752 -14.75 -28.34 -40.75
CA ASP A 752 -15.92 -27.47 -40.89
C ASP A 752 -15.71 -26.44 -42.04
N PRO A 753 -16.65 -26.30 -42.99
CA PRO A 753 -16.54 -25.32 -44.08
C PRO A 753 -16.42 -23.86 -43.61
N LEU A 754 -16.94 -23.53 -42.42
CA LEU A 754 -16.84 -22.19 -41.84
C LEU A 754 -15.44 -21.87 -41.32
N LEU A 755 -14.56 -22.87 -41.17
CA LEU A 755 -13.17 -22.64 -40.78
C LEU A 755 -12.46 -21.74 -41.81
N ASP A 756 -12.68 -21.99 -43.10
CA ASP A 756 -12.03 -21.20 -44.16
C ASP A 756 -12.50 -19.75 -44.14
N VAL A 757 -13.78 -19.53 -43.83
CA VAL A 757 -14.33 -18.19 -43.60
C VAL A 757 -13.71 -17.53 -42.37
N ALA A 758 -13.56 -18.27 -41.27
CA ALA A 758 -13.00 -17.75 -40.03
C ALA A 758 -11.50 -17.39 -40.13
N VAL A 759 -10.70 -18.25 -40.77
CA VAL A 759 -9.27 -18.02 -41.00
C VAL A 759 -9.06 -16.81 -41.92
N GLU A 760 -9.83 -16.70 -43.00
CA GLU A 760 -9.72 -15.54 -43.90
C GLU A 760 -10.22 -14.25 -43.25
N LEU A 761 -11.27 -14.33 -42.42
CA LEU A 761 -11.78 -13.19 -41.65
C LEU A 761 -10.73 -12.71 -40.63
N GLU A 762 -10.07 -13.63 -39.91
CA GLU A 762 -8.93 -13.30 -39.04
C GLU A 762 -7.81 -12.63 -39.83
N ARG A 763 -7.40 -13.22 -40.96
CA ARG A 763 -6.31 -12.70 -41.79
C ARG A 763 -6.58 -11.26 -42.21
N ILE A 764 -7.77 -10.99 -42.73
CA ILE A 764 -8.20 -9.65 -43.16
C ILE A 764 -8.22 -8.69 -41.97
N ALA A 765 -8.89 -9.06 -40.87
CA ALA A 765 -8.99 -8.21 -39.68
C ALA A 765 -7.63 -7.87 -39.07
N ARG A 766 -6.66 -8.81 -39.08
CA ARG A 766 -5.30 -8.57 -38.58
C ARG A 766 -4.46 -7.66 -39.47
N SER A 767 -4.83 -7.50 -40.74
CA SER A 767 -4.13 -6.66 -41.71
C SER A 767 -4.77 -5.29 -41.95
N ASP A 768 -5.98 -5.07 -41.42
CA ASP A 768 -6.75 -3.85 -41.65
C ASP A 768 -6.54 -2.81 -40.53
N ASP A 769 -6.10 -1.61 -40.92
CA ASP A 769 -5.79 -0.48 -40.05
C ASP A 769 -6.90 -0.13 -39.04
N PHE A 770 -8.17 -0.32 -39.41
CA PHE A 770 -9.30 -0.01 -38.53
C PHE A 770 -9.28 -0.88 -37.27
N PHE A 771 -8.99 -2.17 -37.43
CA PHE A 771 -9.00 -3.16 -36.36
C PHE A 771 -7.69 -3.14 -35.56
N ILE A 772 -6.55 -2.93 -36.23
CA ILE A 772 -5.24 -2.77 -35.58
C ILE A 772 -5.27 -1.57 -34.61
N LYS A 773 -5.72 -0.40 -35.08
CA LYS A 773 -5.81 0.81 -34.23
C LYS A 773 -6.75 0.65 -33.05
N ARG A 774 -7.79 -0.19 -33.17
CA ARG A 774 -8.77 -0.48 -32.11
C ARG A 774 -8.39 -1.69 -31.25
N LYS A 775 -7.26 -2.33 -31.54
CA LYS A 775 -6.77 -3.52 -30.84
C LYS A 775 -7.80 -4.66 -30.82
N LEU A 776 -8.51 -4.86 -31.94
CA LEU A 776 -9.53 -5.89 -32.10
C LEU A 776 -8.88 -7.18 -32.63
N TYR A 777 -8.45 -8.05 -31.72
CA TYR A 777 -7.84 -9.34 -32.03
C TYR A 777 -8.79 -10.50 -31.71
N PRO A 778 -8.68 -11.65 -32.39
CA PRO A 778 -9.46 -12.84 -32.05
C PRO A 778 -9.26 -13.24 -30.59
N ASN A 779 -10.35 -13.55 -29.91
CA ASN A 779 -10.34 -14.11 -28.56
C ASN A 779 -10.64 -15.62 -28.59
N VAL A 780 -10.60 -16.27 -27.43
CA VAL A 780 -10.86 -17.72 -27.31
C VAL A 780 -12.22 -18.15 -27.90
N ASP A 781 -13.24 -17.30 -27.83
CA ASP A 781 -14.60 -17.60 -28.29
C ASP A 781 -14.70 -17.72 -29.81
N PHE A 782 -13.78 -17.07 -30.54
CA PHE A 782 -13.76 -17.11 -32.01
C PHE A 782 -13.51 -18.53 -32.55
N TYR A 783 -12.59 -19.26 -31.91
CA TYR A 783 -12.23 -20.61 -32.34
C TYR A 783 -13.00 -21.70 -31.58
N SER A 784 -13.35 -21.47 -30.31
CA SER A 784 -14.06 -22.49 -29.51
C SER A 784 -15.42 -22.85 -30.11
N GLY A 785 -16.16 -21.89 -30.68
CA GLY A 785 -17.44 -22.16 -31.35
C GLY A 785 -17.32 -23.12 -32.55
N LEU A 786 -16.23 -23.01 -33.32
CA LEU A 786 -15.96 -23.93 -34.44
C LEU A 786 -15.60 -25.32 -33.94
N VAL A 787 -14.79 -25.42 -32.87
CA VAL A 787 -14.45 -26.70 -32.24
C VAL A 787 -15.70 -27.38 -31.69
N TYR A 788 -16.55 -26.66 -30.94
CA TYR A 788 -17.78 -27.24 -30.39
C TYR A 788 -18.74 -27.69 -31.48
N ARG A 789 -18.87 -26.92 -32.56
CA ARG A 789 -19.67 -27.32 -33.72
C ARG A 789 -19.12 -28.59 -34.38
N ALA A 790 -17.81 -28.69 -34.55
CA ALA A 790 -17.16 -29.85 -35.13
C ALA A 790 -17.34 -31.11 -34.27
N LEU A 791 -17.42 -30.94 -32.95
CA LEU A 791 -17.78 -32.01 -31.99
C LEU A 791 -19.27 -32.38 -32.02
N GLY A 792 -20.10 -31.68 -32.81
CA GLY A 792 -21.52 -31.94 -32.95
C GLY A 792 -22.42 -31.27 -31.92
N PHE A 793 -21.89 -30.37 -31.08
CA PHE A 793 -22.71 -29.62 -30.13
C PHE A 793 -23.59 -28.59 -30.86
N PRO A 794 -24.86 -28.45 -30.47
CA PRO A 794 -25.71 -27.38 -30.99
C PRO A 794 -25.24 -26.02 -30.43
N PRO A 795 -25.37 -24.91 -31.19
CA PRO A 795 -24.83 -23.60 -30.78
C PRO A 795 -25.33 -23.11 -29.43
N GLN A 796 -26.59 -23.41 -29.10
CA GLN A 796 -27.22 -23.04 -27.83
C GLN A 796 -26.56 -23.72 -26.60
N PHE A 797 -25.75 -24.77 -26.82
CA PHE A 797 -25.03 -25.50 -25.78
C PHE A 797 -23.61 -24.96 -25.53
N PHE A 798 -23.09 -24.06 -26.38
CA PHE A 798 -21.70 -23.59 -26.27
C PHE A 798 -21.44 -22.84 -24.96
N THR A 799 -22.37 -22.01 -24.51
CA THR A 799 -22.25 -21.32 -23.22
C THR A 799 -22.32 -22.29 -22.03
N VAL A 800 -22.96 -23.45 -22.18
CA VAL A 800 -22.93 -24.51 -21.15
C VAL A 800 -21.54 -25.14 -21.09
N MET A 801 -20.90 -25.38 -22.23
CA MET A 801 -19.51 -25.84 -22.29
C MET A 801 -18.53 -24.86 -21.64
N PHE A 802 -18.84 -23.56 -21.69
CA PHE A 802 -18.13 -22.54 -20.94
C PHE A 802 -18.46 -22.60 -19.42
N ALA A 803 -19.74 -22.73 -19.07
CA ALA A 803 -20.16 -22.73 -17.67
C ALA A 803 -19.54 -23.88 -16.84
N ILE A 804 -19.44 -25.10 -17.40
CA ILE A 804 -18.90 -26.30 -16.72
C ILE A 804 -17.55 -26.02 -16.02
N PRO A 805 -16.47 -25.66 -16.75
CA PRO A 805 -15.18 -25.41 -16.12
C PRO A 805 -15.16 -24.13 -15.31
N ARG A 806 -15.93 -23.11 -15.71
CA ARG A 806 -15.90 -21.78 -15.09
C ARG A 806 -16.46 -21.79 -13.66
N VAL A 807 -17.30 -22.75 -13.30
CA VAL A 807 -17.76 -22.97 -11.91
C VAL A 807 -16.57 -23.10 -10.95
N THR A 808 -15.46 -23.72 -11.37
CA THR A 808 -14.23 -23.83 -10.58
C THR A 808 -13.70 -22.45 -10.19
N GLY A 809 -13.57 -21.53 -11.15
CA GLY A 809 -13.14 -20.16 -10.90
C GLY A 809 -14.09 -19.41 -9.97
N TYR A 810 -15.41 -19.51 -10.21
CA TYR A 810 -16.40 -18.86 -9.34
C TYR A 810 -16.31 -19.37 -7.88
N LEU A 811 -16.15 -20.68 -7.68
CA LEU A 811 -16.01 -21.29 -6.36
C LEU A 811 -14.72 -20.87 -5.68
N ALA A 812 -13.61 -20.74 -6.41
CA ALA A 812 -12.35 -20.26 -5.85
C ALA A 812 -12.49 -18.79 -5.39
N HIS A 813 -13.12 -17.92 -6.19
CA HIS A 813 -13.38 -16.53 -5.79
C HIS A 813 -14.39 -16.42 -4.65
N TRP A 814 -15.41 -17.28 -4.61
CA TRP A 814 -16.34 -17.40 -3.48
C TRP A 814 -15.58 -17.79 -2.20
N ARG A 815 -14.78 -18.85 -2.25
CA ARG A 815 -14.00 -19.32 -1.11
C ARG A 815 -12.99 -18.28 -0.62
N GLU A 816 -12.28 -17.63 -1.53
CA GLU A 816 -11.36 -16.54 -1.20
C GLU A 816 -12.08 -15.41 -0.46
N SER A 817 -13.32 -15.10 -0.87
CA SER A 817 -14.12 -14.06 -0.21
C SER A 817 -14.57 -14.40 1.22
N LEU A 818 -14.68 -15.68 1.58
CA LEU A 818 -15.08 -16.10 2.92
C LEU A 818 -14.02 -15.78 3.99
N THR A 819 -12.75 -15.70 3.59
CA THR A 819 -11.61 -15.47 4.49
C THR A 819 -10.95 -14.10 4.31
N ASP A 820 -11.45 -13.28 3.39
CA ASP A 820 -10.88 -11.98 3.06
C ASP A 820 -11.36 -10.94 4.10
N PRO A 821 -10.44 -10.33 4.90
CA PRO A 821 -10.82 -9.37 5.94
C PRO A 821 -11.40 -8.07 5.38
N ASP A 822 -11.17 -7.78 4.09
CA ASP A 822 -11.70 -6.59 3.44
C ASP A 822 -13.14 -6.81 2.90
N VAL A 823 -13.63 -8.06 2.87
CA VAL A 823 -14.96 -8.37 2.32
C VAL A 823 -16.07 -7.78 3.18
N LYS A 824 -16.97 -7.07 2.49
CA LYS A 824 -18.21 -6.51 3.00
C LYS A 824 -19.31 -6.76 1.99
N ILE A 825 -20.56 -6.61 2.43
CA ILE A 825 -21.71 -6.64 1.51
C ILE A 825 -21.51 -5.63 0.37
N ALA A 826 -21.58 -6.10 -0.87
CA ALA A 826 -21.46 -5.26 -2.06
C ALA A 826 -22.71 -4.38 -2.19
N ARG A 827 -22.55 -3.08 -1.97
CA ARG A 827 -23.66 -2.10 -1.96
C ARG A 827 -23.28 -0.82 -2.72
N PRO A 828 -23.20 -0.87 -4.06
CA PRO A 828 -22.84 0.29 -4.87
C PRO A 828 -23.86 1.42 -4.73
N GLN A 829 -23.43 2.64 -5.04
CA GLN A 829 -24.31 3.82 -5.09
C GLN A 829 -24.66 4.18 -6.53
N GLN A 830 -25.49 5.22 -6.68
CA GLN A 830 -25.89 5.78 -7.96
C GLN A 830 -25.74 7.31 -7.97
N ASP A 831 -25.54 7.87 -9.15
CA ASP A 831 -25.68 9.31 -9.42
C ASP A 831 -27.14 9.61 -9.78
N TYR A 832 -27.93 10.09 -8.83
CA TYR A 832 -29.36 10.33 -9.03
C TYR A 832 -29.60 11.59 -9.89
N ARG A 833 -30.09 11.39 -11.11
CA ARG A 833 -30.46 12.45 -12.08
C ARG A 833 -31.98 12.56 -12.31
N GLY A 834 -32.77 11.88 -11.47
CA GLY A 834 -34.23 11.93 -11.52
C GLY A 834 -34.77 13.25 -10.96
N VAL A 835 -36.10 13.37 -10.88
CA VAL A 835 -36.70 14.57 -10.31
C VAL A 835 -36.48 14.60 -8.80
N TRP A 836 -35.98 15.71 -8.29
CA TRP A 836 -35.59 15.86 -6.90
C TRP A 836 -36.76 15.67 -5.92
N LEU A 837 -37.81 16.49 -6.07
CA LEU A 837 -39.00 16.47 -5.23
C LEU A 837 -40.23 16.75 -6.09
N ARG A 838 -41.29 15.96 -5.90
CA ARG A 838 -42.63 16.20 -6.46
C ARG A 838 -43.67 15.83 -5.42
N ASP A 839 -44.69 16.65 -5.30
CA ASP A 839 -45.83 16.33 -4.44
C ASP A 839 -46.66 15.21 -5.07
N TYR A 840 -47.20 14.35 -4.21
CA TYR A 840 -48.03 13.25 -4.64
C TYR A 840 -49.45 13.74 -4.97
N ASP A 841 -49.83 13.65 -6.24
CA ASP A 841 -51.22 13.75 -6.65
C ASP A 841 -51.90 12.38 -6.56
N SER A 842 -53.03 12.34 -5.85
CA SER A 842 -53.93 11.19 -5.88
C SER A 842 -54.37 10.88 -7.31
N VAL A 843 -54.64 9.60 -7.62
CA VAL A 843 -55.05 9.17 -8.97
C VAL A 843 -56.15 10.07 -9.58
N PRO A 844 -57.20 10.48 -8.86
CA PRO A 844 -58.25 11.35 -9.40
C PRO A 844 -57.80 12.80 -9.69
N ALA A 845 -56.75 13.29 -9.02
CA ALA A 845 -56.25 14.66 -9.15
C ALA A 845 -55.21 14.81 -10.28
N ARG A 846 -54.70 13.70 -10.84
CA ARG A 846 -53.67 13.71 -11.88
C ARG A 846 -54.26 14.22 -13.20
N LYS A 847 -53.65 15.26 -13.78
CA LYS A 847 -53.98 15.72 -15.12
C LYS A 847 -53.34 14.81 -16.17
N THR A 848 -54.08 14.47 -17.23
CA THR A 848 -53.54 13.70 -18.35
C THR A 848 -52.53 14.57 -19.12
N THR A 849 -51.24 14.32 -18.92
CA THR A 849 -50.17 14.97 -19.69
C THR A 849 -49.94 14.23 -21.00
N ALA A 850 -49.65 14.97 -22.08
CA ALA A 850 -49.12 14.40 -23.31
C ALA A 850 -47.71 13.86 -23.03
N THR A 851 -47.59 12.55 -22.89
CA THR A 851 -46.33 11.84 -22.65
C THR A 851 -45.59 11.60 -23.95
N LYS A 852 -44.26 11.60 -23.90
CA LYS A 852 -43.43 11.10 -25.01
C LYS A 852 -43.63 9.58 -25.15
N ASP A 853 -43.38 9.03 -26.34
CA ASP A 853 -43.64 7.60 -26.65
C ASP A 853 -42.93 6.62 -25.69
N ASP A 854 -41.78 7.01 -25.11
CA ASP A 854 -40.98 6.26 -24.14
C ASP A 854 -41.53 6.27 -22.71
N GLU A 855 -42.52 7.10 -22.40
CA GLU A 855 -43.17 7.21 -21.08
C GLU A 855 -44.53 6.50 -21.02
N THR A 856 -44.95 5.84 -22.10
CA THR A 856 -46.18 5.03 -22.14
C THR A 856 -45.84 3.55 -22.23
N LEU A 857 -46.61 2.72 -21.51
CA LEU A 857 -46.56 1.29 -21.73
C LEU A 857 -46.98 1.04 -23.18
N SER A 858 -46.03 0.61 -24.03
CA SER A 858 -46.35 0.18 -25.38
C SER A 858 -47.44 -0.88 -25.33
N SER A 859 -48.33 -0.90 -26.33
CA SER A 859 -49.45 -1.85 -26.33
C SER A 859 -48.93 -3.28 -26.20
N VAL A 860 -49.07 -3.88 -25.02
CA VAL A 860 -48.78 -5.29 -24.81
C VAL A 860 -49.88 -6.04 -25.53
N SER A 861 -49.55 -6.58 -26.72
CA SER A 861 -50.51 -7.30 -27.53
C SER A 861 -51.12 -8.42 -26.68
N PRO A 862 -52.45 -8.43 -26.46
CA PRO A 862 -53.06 -9.53 -25.75
C PRO A 862 -52.81 -10.81 -26.55
N SER A 863 -52.57 -11.92 -25.84
CA SER A 863 -52.42 -13.20 -26.50
C SER A 863 -53.62 -13.47 -27.39
N ASN A 864 -53.43 -14.18 -28.51
CA ASN A 864 -54.56 -14.53 -29.39
C ASN A 864 -55.64 -15.32 -28.62
N ALA A 865 -55.26 -16.08 -27.59
CA ALA A 865 -56.18 -16.74 -26.67
C ALA A 865 -57.01 -15.76 -25.83
N TYR A 866 -56.41 -14.66 -25.36
CA TYR A 866 -57.14 -13.58 -24.68
C TYR A 866 -58.07 -12.85 -25.65
N LYS A 867 -57.59 -12.46 -26.85
CA LYS A 867 -58.41 -11.81 -27.89
C LYS A 867 -59.65 -12.65 -28.23
N ARG A 868 -59.48 -13.97 -28.39
CA ARG A 868 -60.58 -14.93 -28.61
C ARG A 868 -61.55 -15.04 -27.44
N ARG A 869 -61.07 -14.90 -26.19
CA ARG A 869 -61.94 -14.93 -25.01
C ARG A 869 -62.79 -13.68 -24.92
N VAL A 870 -62.18 -12.51 -25.13
CA VAL A 870 -62.86 -11.21 -25.07
C VAL A 870 -63.83 -11.00 -26.24
N SER A 871 -63.53 -11.55 -27.43
CA SER A 871 -64.46 -11.49 -28.57
C SER A 871 -65.80 -12.20 -28.29
N GLY A 872 -65.84 -13.16 -27.37
CA GLY A 872 -67.09 -13.79 -26.92
C GLY A 872 -67.86 -12.95 -25.89
N VAL A 873 -67.15 -12.17 -25.06
CA VAL A 873 -67.77 -11.30 -24.03
C VAL A 873 -68.40 -10.06 -24.67
N ASN A 874 -67.79 -9.53 -25.72
CA ASN A 874 -68.30 -8.36 -26.46
C ASN A 874 -69.33 -8.72 -27.56
N TRP A 875 -69.71 -10.00 -27.69
CA TRP A 875 -70.71 -10.47 -28.66
C TRP A 875 -72.14 -10.52 -28.08
N GLN A 876 -72.27 -10.57 -26.75
CA GLN A 876 -73.52 -10.31 -26.03
C GLN A 876 -73.75 -8.80 -25.91
#